data_AF-A0A843GPQ7-F1
#
_entry.id   AF-A0A843GPQ7-F1
#
_cell.length_a   1.000
_cell.length_b   1.000
_cell.length_c   1.000
_cell.angle_alpha   90.00
_cell.angle_beta   90.00
_cell.angle_gamma   90.00
#
_symmetry.space_group_name_H-M   'P 1'
#
loop_
_entity.id
_entity.type
_entity.pdbx_description
1 polymer ?
#
loop_
_entity_poly.entity_id
_entity_poly.type
_entity_poly.pdbx_seq_one_letter_code
_entity_poly.pdbx_strand_id
1 'polypeptide(L)'
;MNYLNVTYEQLLQDFRARLNSDPRFKNIGSATIYGMFQEMLCACMDMTNFYMQRTAEEAFISTARLDSSVIKHAKSLGYNPRRAIPARCELIIRLKGPLPSTLKEGTEIIFSQDLMDLSFNGNKYILDSGYSYILTRDDVINGQSNDWYKDLYFSVPKENATYIPLAGMSYYDTTYTTPIKCFQGERKTIEILGTANLDKIGEINQFYDINDLDFCDWYGKRDPYAFNNNVYDKTKSWCKVGIGADEDDAFSIYTNGDGSKHDNTYEIETQAIHLNDKVVNWPQNKPLDNKFKVCLIDTNSDKTVRLSFSTEPKICDIGLKSVKDNIYVKYIASKGKACNMTGVKGSVMSHTNNIYVSVDGTIIDITNNVQFIINSDIYGGEYFENQNSIKINAPAYFSSCGKLVTKDDYTAYFRALTNPIVAQNALVYGQHEIQKKIGNDITHKLIQNNIFYSILGHMYAKNNGNWEPRNLLTDISEKNNDVTIYGSSYLDHICDFIKLLYSYEGYYNKIFRGDATEQWLKNARLIYENCKHKIEVNSILMPMVPFVQYFDVVGTVYVDPLTDIEEYTRTMKNKVYEYLDQKLATDRKIYKSEIIDLYNKNDNTKAVDIDIKISSIVKSDEIKYKWTDLYNKDFRIKQNYGLASYANARGMVKADFEVPQKYGYGWWNEIQLSKTDQSGNILSEALFNGRKVLYRITFANVTGSDSSTATKYTKEYNIMCDVASDDNYIYLYPLSLQSEGDTNIDGSYRNMENRANLSDNSDPEIKVSTEDGIISIEISIATDNDYASTSNFSIENIGDYMLDANTFLYGVTYALTTWLNNLQETTSVQRAIPLPYIVDVPVEASGSIYDYIIRKEEIIRRGNLNSPIAKSISENSFWNYFVPIILDHFYANAGNGREAINDTTDYDSIEWQAATKLIMDIYPLIKPGICDSILDEHNNIVNFSTDMEVPVVYNKINVKYKAN
;
A
#
# COMPACT_ATOMS: atom_id res chain seq x y z
N MET A 1 -11.81 2.84 -42.80
CA MET A 1 -11.40 4.20 -43.22
C MET A 1 -11.11 4.98 -41.93
N ASN A 2 -9.89 5.48 -41.73
CA ASN A 2 -9.55 6.24 -40.52
C ASN A 2 -9.90 7.73 -40.75
N TYR A 3 -11.13 8.11 -40.46
CA TYR A 3 -11.65 9.45 -40.78
C TYR A 3 -11.05 10.56 -39.87
N LEU A 4 -10.33 10.21 -38.80
CA LEU A 4 -9.50 11.16 -38.03
C LEU A 4 -8.34 11.78 -38.84
N ASN A 5 -7.99 11.18 -39.97
CA ASN A 5 -6.88 11.64 -40.82
C ASN A 5 -7.34 12.41 -42.06
N VAL A 6 -8.63 12.75 -42.16
CA VAL A 6 -9.19 13.41 -43.33
C VAL A 6 -9.90 14.68 -42.90
N THR A 7 -9.41 15.84 -43.35
CA THR A 7 -10.10 17.11 -43.10
C THR A 7 -11.24 17.32 -44.10
N TYR A 8 -12.20 18.16 -43.75
CA TYR A 8 -13.29 18.55 -44.65
C TYR A 8 -12.75 19.08 -45.99
N GLU A 9 -11.69 19.89 -45.96
CA GLU A 9 -11.06 20.44 -47.17
C GLU A 9 -10.45 19.35 -48.05
N GLN A 10 -9.83 18.35 -47.45
CA GLN A 10 -9.27 17.20 -48.18
C GLN A 10 -10.38 16.34 -48.77
N LEU A 11 -11.47 16.11 -48.04
CA LEU A 11 -12.67 15.42 -48.51
C LEU A 11 -13.30 16.14 -49.70
N LEU A 12 -13.44 17.47 -49.60
CA LEU A 12 -13.98 18.31 -50.67
C LEU A 12 -13.07 18.31 -51.89
N GLN A 13 -11.75 18.35 -51.68
CA GLN A 13 -10.77 18.29 -52.76
C GLN A 13 -10.78 16.94 -53.48
N ASP A 14 -10.84 15.82 -52.75
CA ASP A 14 -10.98 14.48 -53.35
C ASP A 14 -12.32 14.32 -54.08
N PHE A 15 -13.41 14.81 -53.47
CA PHE A 15 -14.73 14.79 -54.10
C PHE A 15 -14.76 15.59 -55.41
N ARG A 16 -14.18 16.80 -55.42
CA ARG A 16 -14.00 17.61 -56.63
C ARG A 16 -13.12 16.91 -57.65
N ALA A 17 -12.03 16.28 -57.24
CA ALA A 17 -11.14 15.54 -58.13
C ALA A 17 -11.85 14.35 -58.80
N ARG A 18 -12.66 13.59 -58.05
CA ARG A 18 -13.47 12.47 -58.56
C ARG A 18 -14.59 12.92 -59.49
N LEU A 19 -15.24 14.05 -59.21
CA LEU A 19 -16.23 14.62 -60.12
C LEU A 19 -15.59 15.11 -61.41
N ASN A 20 -14.43 15.78 -61.32
CA ASN A 20 -13.71 16.29 -62.48
C ASN A 20 -13.09 15.19 -63.36
N SER A 21 -12.85 13.98 -62.80
CA SER A 21 -12.37 12.84 -63.57
C SER A 21 -13.46 12.18 -64.42
N ASP A 22 -14.74 12.41 -64.10
CA ASP A 22 -15.87 11.94 -64.91
C ASP A 22 -16.15 12.93 -66.06
N PRO A 23 -16.11 12.48 -67.33
CA PRO A 23 -16.35 13.33 -68.50
C PRO A 23 -17.67 14.12 -68.47
N ARG A 24 -18.69 13.61 -67.75
CA ARG A 24 -20.02 14.23 -67.64
C ARG A 24 -20.02 15.54 -66.85
N PHE A 25 -19.09 15.71 -65.91
CA PHE A 25 -19.05 16.86 -64.99
C PHE A 25 -17.90 17.84 -65.24
N LYS A 26 -17.02 17.53 -66.21
CA LYS A 26 -15.79 18.27 -66.53
C LYS A 26 -15.96 19.78 -66.76
N ASN A 27 -17.12 20.24 -67.24
CA ASN A 27 -17.39 21.63 -67.59
C ASN A 27 -18.31 22.38 -66.59
N ILE A 28 -18.79 21.72 -65.53
CA ILE A 28 -19.78 22.28 -64.59
C ILE A 28 -19.09 22.82 -63.31
N GLY A 29 -17.86 22.39 -63.04
CA GLY A 29 -17.11 22.67 -61.81
C GLY A 29 -16.78 24.13 -61.50
N SER A 30 -16.88 25.06 -62.46
CA SER A 30 -16.56 26.49 -62.27
C SER A 30 -17.75 27.37 -61.85
N ALA A 31 -18.98 26.84 -61.89
CA ALA A 31 -20.15 27.59 -61.48
C ALA A 31 -20.26 27.66 -59.95
N THR A 32 -20.40 28.86 -59.39
CA THR A 32 -20.49 29.10 -57.93
C THR A 32 -21.63 28.32 -57.27
N ILE A 33 -22.79 28.22 -57.91
CA ILE A 33 -23.94 27.44 -57.40
C ILE A 33 -23.60 25.95 -57.32
N TYR A 34 -22.88 25.41 -58.31
CA TYR A 34 -22.46 24.02 -58.31
C TYR A 34 -21.38 23.75 -57.25
N GLY A 35 -20.46 24.70 -57.04
CA GLY A 35 -19.49 24.67 -55.94
C GLY A 35 -20.16 24.62 -54.55
N MET A 36 -21.19 25.43 -54.33
CA MET A 36 -22.00 25.38 -53.09
C MET A 36 -22.72 24.04 -52.92
N PHE A 37 -23.23 23.45 -54.02
CA PHE A 37 -23.90 22.15 -53.96
C PHE A 37 -22.92 21.01 -53.63
N GLN A 38 -21.69 21.07 -54.18
CA GLN A 38 -20.62 20.14 -53.86
C GLN A 38 -20.21 20.25 -52.39
N GLU A 39 -20.10 21.47 -51.87
CA GLU A 39 -19.80 21.73 -50.46
C GLU A 39 -20.90 21.20 -49.54
N MET A 40 -22.17 21.44 -49.87
CA MET A 40 -23.31 20.93 -49.09
C MET A 40 -23.36 19.39 -49.07
N LEU A 41 -23.14 18.74 -50.23
CA LEU A 41 -23.07 17.27 -50.30
C LEU A 41 -21.87 16.72 -49.51
N CYS A 42 -20.71 17.37 -49.64
CA CYS A 42 -19.51 16.99 -48.90
C CYS A 42 -19.71 17.14 -47.39
N ALA A 43 -20.39 18.21 -46.93
CA ALA A 43 -20.72 18.40 -45.52
C ALA A 43 -21.66 17.29 -44.99
N CYS A 44 -22.66 16.88 -45.76
CA CYS A 44 -23.50 15.74 -45.40
C CYS A 44 -22.71 14.41 -45.36
N MET A 45 -21.81 14.20 -46.31
CA MET A 45 -20.92 13.03 -46.34
C MET A 45 -19.95 13.03 -45.15
N ASP A 46 -19.43 14.19 -44.79
CA ASP A 46 -18.52 14.41 -43.67
C ASP A 46 -19.19 13.99 -42.35
N MET A 47 -20.37 14.53 -42.07
CA MET A 47 -21.17 14.12 -40.90
C MET A 47 -21.53 12.63 -40.92
N THR A 48 -21.91 12.09 -42.08
CA THR A 48 -22.26 10.66 -42.18
C THR A 48 -21.05 9.77 -41.90
N ASN A 49 -19.88 10.12 -42.45
CA ASN A 49 -18.63 9.39 -42.20
C ASN A 49 -18.21 9.48 -40.74
N PHE A 50 -18.36 10.63 -40.10
CA PHE A 50 -18.17 10.78 -38.66
C PHE A 50 -19.06 9.81 -37.89
N TYR A 51 -20.38 9.77 -38.16
CA TYR A 51 -21.30 8.86 -37.47
C TYR A 51 -21.00 7.38 -37.73
N MET A 52 -20.60 7.01 -38.96
CA MET A 52 -20.19 5.65 -39.29
C MET A 52 -18.92 5.24 -38.53
N GLN A 53 -17.92 6.12 -38.44
CA GLN A 53 -16.72 5.84 -37.65
C GLN A 53 -17.06 5.74 -36.16
N ARG A 54 -17.86 6.66 -35.61
CA ARG A 54 -18.30 6.58 -34.21
C ARG A 54 -18.99 5.24 -33.95
N THR A 55 -19.91 4.82 -34.83
CA THR A 55 -20.60 3.52 -34.71
C THR A 55 -19.62 2.35 -34.75
N ALA A 56 -18.63 2.37 -35.65
CA ALA A 56 -17.61 1.34 -35.74
C ALA A 56 -16.70 1.28 -34.50
N GLU A 57 -16.32 2.43 -33.94
CA GLU A 57 -15.56 2.50 -32.68
C GLU A 57 -16.39 1.98 -31.50
N GLU A 58 -17.67 2.32 -31.41
CA GLU A 58 -18.57 1.86 -30.34
C GLU A 58 -18.95 0.37 -30.46
N ALA A 59 -18.72 -0.27 -31.60
CA ALA A 59 -19.08 -1.68 -31.83
C ALA A 59 -18.15 -2.66 -31.10
N PHE A 60 -16.94 -2.25 -30.70
CA PHE A 60 -15.97 -3.10 -30.01
C PHE A 60 -15.58 -2.53 -28.65
N ILE A 61 -15.50 -3.38 -27.63
CA ILE A 61 -15.24 -2.95 -26.25
C ILE A 61 -13.92 -2.16 -26.09
N SER A 62 -12.87 -2.55 -26.82
CA SER A 62 -11.55 -1.90 -26.74
C SER A 62 -11.55 -0.49 -27.31
N THR A 63 -12.33 -0.25 -28.37
CA THR A 63 -12.40 1.05 -29.07
C THR A 63 -13.56 1.94 -28.62
N ALA A 64 -14.57 1.37 -27.94
CA ALA A 64 -15.75 2.10 -27.50
C ALA A 64 -15.37 3.26 -26.58
N ARG A 65 -15.97 4.44 -26.80
CA ARG A 65 -15.70 5.64 -26.01
C ARG A 65 -16.88 6.03 -25.13
N LEU A 66 -18.10 5.62 -25.46
CA LEU A 66 -19.25 5.86 -24.60
C LEU A 66 -19.30 4.84 -23.46
N ASP A 67 -19.54 5.31 -22.24
CA ASP A 67 -19.76 4.47 -21.06
C ASP A 67 -20.88 3.45 -21.31
N SER A 68 -21.96 3.90 -21.94
CA SER A 68 -23.12 3.06 -22.26
C SER A 68 -22.78 1.88 -23.17
N SER A 69 -21.88 2.07 -24.12
CA SER A 69 -21.45 1.00 -25.02
C SER A 69 -20.54 0.02 -24.30
N VAL A 70 -19.61 0.53 -23.49
CA VAL A 70 -18.68 -0.31 -22.71
C VAL A 70 -19.44 -1.19 -21.72
N ILE A 71 -20.44 -0.64 -21.01
CA ILE A 71 -21.29 -1.41 -20.09
C ILE A 71 -22.11 -2.48 -20.85
N LYS A 72 -22.67 -2.15 -22.02
CA LYS A 72 -23.40 -3.12 -22.85
C LYS A 72 -22.51 -4.28 -23.31
N HIS A 73 -21.30 -3.98 -23.77
CA HIS A 73 -20.34 -5.00 -24.17
C HIS A 73 -19.90 -5.84 -22.99
N ALA A 74 -19.62 -5.22 -21.83
CA ALA A 74 -19.27 -5.93 -20.62
C ALA A 74 -20.39 -6.90 -20.17
N LYS A 75 -21.64 -6.45 -20.24
CA LYS A 75 -22.81 -7.30 -19.96
C LYS A 75 -22.95 -8.45 -20.95
N SER A 76 -22.69 -8.22 -22.24
CA SER A 76 -22.66 -9.29 -23.25
C SER A 76 -21.58 -10.34 -22.96
N LEU A 77 -20.52 -9.95 -22.26
CA LEU A 77 -19.44 -10.81 -21.78
C LEU A 77 -19.74 -11.43 -20.39
N GLY A 78 -20.93 -11.19 -19.83
CA GLY A 78 -21.33 -11.70 -18.51
C GLY A 78 -20.72 -10.94 -17.33
N TYR A 79 -20.00 -9.85 -17.57
CA TYR A 79 -19.39 -9.01 -16.54
C TYR A 79 -20.36 -7.91 -16.09
N ASN A 80 -20.62 -7.85 -14.78
CA ASN A 80 -21.41 -6.78 -14.17
C ASN A 80 -20.48 -5.79 -13.44
N PRO A 81 -20.34 -4.55 -13.94
CA PRO A 81 -19.43 -3.55 -13.35
C PRO A 81 -19.68 -3.32 -11.86
N ARG A 82 -18.63 -2.93 -11.13
CA ARG A 82 -18.75 -2.52 -9.72
C ARG A 82 -19.47 -1.19 -9.59
N ARG A 83 -20.43 -1.12 -8.67
CA ARG A 83 -21.14 0.13 -8.33
C ARG A 83 -20.40 0.90 -7.24
N ALA A 84 -20.93 2.05 -6.85
CA ALA A 84 -20.34 2.88 -5.79
C ALA A 84 -20.36 2.14 -4.44
N ILE A 85 -19.23 2.18 -3.71
CA ILE A 85 -19.11 1.61 -2.36
C ILE A 85 -19.28 2.74 -1.33
N PRO A 86 -20.09 2.57 -0.28
CA PRO A 86 -20.27 3.56 0.78
C PRO A 86 -18.98 3.94 1.53
N ALA A 87 -18.79 5.23 1.76
CA ALA A 87 -17.76 5.74 2.66
C ALA A 87 -18.10 5.40 4.12
N ARG A 88 -17.10 5.24 4.98
CA ARG A 88 -17.23 4.81 6.38
C ARG A 88 -16.57 5.82 7.32
N CYS A 89 -17.07 5.86 8.55
CA CYS A 89 -16.56 6.73 9.61
C CYS A 89 -16.71 6.06 10.98
N GLU A 90 -15.92 6.50 11.94
CA GLU A 90 -16.13 6.21 13.36
C GLU A 90 -16.85 7.36 14.03
N LEU A 91 -17.66 7.05 15.04
CA LEU A 91 -18.46 8.00 15.80
C LEU A 91 -18.16 7.94 17.31
N ILE A 92 -18.41 9.06 17.98
CA ILE A 92 -18.60 9.17 19.42
C ILE A 92 -20.07 9.52 19.64
N ILE A 93 -20.72 8.82 20.55
CA ILE A 93 -22.05 9.20 21.03
C ILE A 93 -21.86 9.95 22.34
N ARG A 94 -22.16 11.25 22.35
CA ARG A 94 -22.05 12.13 23.51
C ARG A 94 -23.41 12.31 24.17
N LEU A 95 -23.50 11.97 25.45
CA LEU A 95 -24.59 12.40 26.32
C LEU A 95 -24.25 13.77 26.91
N LYS A 96 -25.20 14.70 26.94
CA LYS A 96 -25.02 16.05 27.51
C LYS A 96 -26.12 16.41 28.51
N GLY A 97 -25.72 17.08 29.57
CA GLY A 97 -26.62 17.61 30.57
C GLY A 97 -27.30 18.91 30.12
N PRO A 98 -28.33 19.37 30.86
CA PRO A 98 -28.93 18.68 31.99
C PRO A 98 -29.84 17.53 31.50
N LEU A 99 -29.59 16.33 32.01
CA LEU A 99 -30.43 15.14 31.78
C LEU A 99 -31.76 15.29 32.55
N PRO A 100 -32.91 14.86 32.00
CA PRO A 100 -34.19 14.93 32.69
C PRO A 100 -34.14 14.28 34.07
N SER A 101 -34.62 14.99 35.10
CA SER A 101 -34.56 14.55 36.51
C SER A 101 -35.38 13.29 36.83
N THR A 102 -36.21 12.86 35.88
CA THR A 102 -37.01 11.62 35.96
C THR A 102 -36.24 10.37 35.56
N LEU A 103 -35.04 10.52 34.99
CA LEU A 103 -34.18 9.38 34.64
C LEU A 103 -33.61 8.71 35.90
N LYS A 104 -33.55 7.38 35.86
CA LYS A 104 -33.04 6.55 36.97
C LYS A 104 -31.87 5.71 36.51
N GLU A 105 -31.04 5.32 37.47
CA GLU A 105 -29.99 4.32 37.27
C GLU A 105 -30.62 3.04 36.67
N GLY A 106 -29.98 2.46 35.65
CA GLY A 106 -30.47 1.28 34.94
C GLY A 106 -31.38 1.58 33.75
N THR A 107 -31.69 2.84 33.45
CA THR A 107 -32.46 3.20 32.24
C THR A 107 -31.62 2.94 31.00
N GLU A 108 -32.17 2.19 30.02
CA GLU A 108 -31.52 1.89 28.75
C GLU A 108 -31.90 2.91 27.67
N ILE A 109 -30.90 3.50 27.03
CA ILE A 109 -31.01 4.35 25.84
C ILE A 109 -30.72 3.48 24.62
N ILE A 110 -31.60 3.51 23.63
CA ILE A 110 -31.47 2.71 22.41
C ILE A 110 -31.20 3.62 21.22
N PHE A 111 -30.13 3.32 20.48
CA PHE A 111 -29.78 3.92 19.21
C PHE A 111 -30.06 2.89 18.11
N SER A 112 -31.29 2.87 17.62
CA SER A 112 -31.71 1.88 16.62
C SER A 112 -31.08 2.16 15.27
N GLN A 113 -30.45 1.13 14.69
CA GLN A 113 -29.87 1.22 13.36
C GLN A 113 -30.90 1.64 12.31
N ASP A 114 -32.11 1.09 12.41
CA ASP A 114 -33.17 1.25 11.41
C ASP A 114 -33.84 2.61 11.47
N LEU A 115 -33.84 3.24 12.65
CA LEU A 115 -34.56 4.48 12.90
C LEU A 115 -33.66 5.72 12.93
N MET A 116 -32.33 5.56 13.03
CA MET A 116 -31.41 6.70 13.11
C MET A 116 -31.02 7.20 11.71
N ASP A 117 -31.36 8.46 11.42
CA ASP A 117 -31.00 9.20 10.22
C ASP A 117 -29.97 10.27 10.57
N LEU A 118 -28.69 9.92 10.47
CA LEU A 118 -27.60 10.86 10.68
C LEU A 118 -27.34 11.63 9.39
N SER A 119 -26.91 12.89 9.51
CA SER A 119 -26.59 13.74 8.38
C SER A 119 -25.40 14.63 8.65
N PHE A 120 -24.56 14.81 7.63
CA PHE A 120 -23.40 15.69 7.67
C PHE A 120 -23.15 16.27 6.28
N ASN A 121 -22.99 17.59 6.17
CA ASN A 121 -22.82 18.32 4.91
C ASN A 121 -23.87 17.96 3.83
N GLY A 122 -25.12 17.75 4.24
CA GLY A 122 -26.23 17.39 3.34
C GLY A 122 -26.23 15.94 2.84
N ASN A 123 -25.31 15.08 3.32
CA ASN A 123 -25.30 13.66 3.03
C ASN A 123 -25.82 12.87 4.22
N LYS A 124 -26.56 11.79 3.95
CA LYS A 124 -27.10 10.87 4.95
C LYS A 124 -26.10 9.79 5.33
N TYR A 125 -26.14 9.39 6.60
CA TYR A 125 -25.32 8.35 7.20
C TYR A 125 -26.19 7.42 8.02
N ILE A 126 -25.84 6.14 7.99
CA ILE A 126 -26.53 5.07 8.68
C ILE A 126 -25.55 4.45 9.68
N LEU A 127 -26.04 4.10 10.87
CA LEU A 127 -25.24 3.38 11.86
C LEU A 127 -24.92 1.97 11.35
N ASP A 128 -23.73 1.49 11.64
CA ASP A 128 -23.29 0.12 11.30
C ASP A 128 -24.13 -0.95 12.01
N SER A 129 -24.52 -0.68 13.25
CA SER A 129 -25.31 -1.57 14.09
C SER A 129 -26.25 -0.79 15.00
N GLY A 130 -27.21 -1.49 15.61
CA GLY A 130 -28.02 -0.93 16.69
C GLY A 130 -27.21 -0.94 17.99
N TYR A 131 -27.17 0.18 18.70
CA TYR A 131 -26.42 0.32 19.94
C TYR A 131 -27.33 0.60 21.12
N SER A 132 -26.93 0.23 22.33
CA SER A 132 -27.63 0.63 23.55
C SER A 132 -26.68 1.07 24.66
N TYR A 133 -27.16 1.92 25.56
CA TYR A 133 -26.40 2.40 26.70
C TYR A 133 -27.26 2.43 27.96
N ILE A 134 -26.77 1.84 29.05
CA ILE A 134 -27.46 1.82 30.34
C ILE A 134 -26.88 2.93 31.22
N LEU A 135 -27.74 3.84 31.68
CA LEU A 135 -27.34 4.93 32.58
C LEU A 135 -26.85 4.40 33.92
N THR A 136 -25.66 4.82 34.34
CA THR A 136 -25.11 4.50 35.66
C THR A 136 -25.62 5.47 36.73
N ARG A 137 -25.40 5.12 38.00
CA ARG A 137 -25.65 6.02 39.13
C ARG A 137 -24.94 7.37 38.97
N ASP A 138 -23.70 7.35 38.52
CA ASP A 138 -22.88 8.55 38.33
C ASP A 138 -23.40 9.42 37.18
N ASP A 139 -23.93 8.80 36.12
CA ASP A 139 -24.51 9.54 34.99
C ASP A 139 -25.74 10.33 35.43
N VAL A 140 -26.61 9.72 36.24
CA VAL A 140 -27.84 10.38 36.73
C VAL A 140 -27.52 11.51 37.71
N ILE A 141 -26.56 11.30 38.61
CA ILE A 141 -26.17 12.30 39.61
C ILE A 141 -25.46 13.48 38.94
N ASN A 142 -24.43 13.20 38.13
CA ASN A 142 -23.60 14.25 37.53
C ASN A 142 -24.29 14.91 36.33
N GLY A 143 -25.14 14.16 35.61
CA GLY A 143 -25.85 14.63 34.43
C GLY A 143 -26.90 15.70 34.67
N GLN A 144 -27.21 16.05 35.93
CA GLN A 144 -28.05 17.22 36.25
C GLN A 144 -27.33 18.56 35.99
N SER A 145 -26.00 18.56 35.84
CA SER A 145 -25.21 19.75 35.53
C SER A 145 -25.31 20.13 34.04
N ASN A 146 -25.39 21.42 33.74
CA ASN A 146 -25.37 21.94 32.36
C ASN A 146 -24.03 21.68 31.65
N ASP A 147 -22.93 21.56 32.42
CA ASP A 147 -21.58 21.39 31.88
C ASP A 147 -21.18 19.91 31.79
N TRP A 148 -22.04 18.99 32.24
CA TRP A 148 -21.74 17.57 32.20
C TRP A 148 -21.91 17.02 30.78
N TYR A 149 -20.94 16.21 30.37
CA TYR A 149 -21.06 15.37 29.20
C TYR A 149 -20.36 14.03 29.42
N LYS A 150 -20.78 13.02 28.66
CA LYS A 150 -20.14 11.70 28.62
C LYS A 150 -20.01 11.21 27.20
N ASP A 151 -18.78 10.87 26.84
CA ASP A 151 -18.45 10.35 25.51
C ASP A 151 -18.37 8.83 25.52
N LEU A 152 -19.15 8.22 24.64
CA LEU A 152 -19.17 6.77 24.38
C LEU A 152 -18.40 6.53 23.08
N TYR A 153 -17.29 5.80 23.19
CA TYR A 153 -16.35 5.59 22.07
C TYR A 153 -16.46 4.19 21.48
N PHE A 154 -16.77 3.22 22.34
CA PHE A 154 -16.66 1.82 22.01
C PHE A 154 -17.95 1.07 22.29
N SER A 155 -18.18 0.04 21.49
CA SER A 155 -19.18 -0.98 21.70
C SER A 155 -18.52 -2.29 22.15
N VAL A 156 -19.24 -3.10 22.92
CA VAL A 156 -18.78 -4.41 23.39
C VAL A 156 -19.58 -5.46 22.63
N PRO A 157 -18.98 -6.19 21.67
CA PRO A 157 -19.66 -7.24 20.93
C PRO A 157 -20.18 -8.32 21.88
N LYS A 158 -21.48 -8.64 21.78
CA LYS A 158 -22.10 -9.74 22.51
C LYS A 158 -22.84 -10.63 21.51
N GLU A 159 -22.52 -11.92 21.49
CA GLU A 159 -22.97 -12.87 20.45
C GLU A 159 -24.50 -12.98 20.27
N ASN A 160 -25.32 -12.42 21.18
CA ASN A 160 -26.79 -12.54 21.13
C ASN A 160 -27.53 -11.27 21.59
N ALA A 161 -26.95 -10.08 21.41
CA ALA A 161 -27.63 -8.84 21.77
C ALA A 161 -28.35 -8.22 20.57
N THR A 162 -29.63 -7.88 20.72
CA THR A 162 -30.41 -7.12 19.71
C THR A 162 -29.81 -5.72 19.49
N TYR A 163 -29.24 -5.14 20.55
CA TYR A 163 -28.48 -3.89 20.52
C TYR A 163 -27.13 -4.11 21.19
N ILE A 164 -26.06 -3.62 20.56
CA ILE A 164 -24.69 -3.78 21.05
C ILE A 164 -24.47 -2.76 22.18
N PRO A 165 -24.11 -3.19 23.40
CA PRO A 165 -23.92 -2.27 24.52
C PRO A 165 -22.70 -1.35 24.29
N LEU A 166 -22.85 -0.08 24.64
CA LEU A 166 -21.83 0.94 24.58
C LEU A 166 -21.10 1.08 25.92
N ALA A 167 -19.82 1.45 25.86
CA ALA A 167 -18.98 1.65 27.03
C ALA A 167 -18.22 3.00 26.97
N GLY A 168 -17.95 3.56 28.16
CA GLY A 168 -17.09 4.73 28.33
C GLY A 168 -15.60 4.36 28.47
N MET A 169 -14.69 5.30 28.21
CA MET A 169 -13.24 5.10 28.21
C MET A 169 -12.65 4.49 29.49
N SER A 170 -13.29 4.68 30.66
CA SER A 170 -12.71 4.32 31.96
C SER A 170 -12.88 2.84 32.35
N TYR A 171 -13.53 2.01 31.54
CA TYR A 171 -14.10 0.73 32.01
C TYR A 171 -13.45 -0.56 31.49
N TYR A 172 -12.64 -0.61 30.42
CA TYR A 172 -12.21 -1.92 29.86
C TYR A 172 -10.83 -1.99 29.19
N ASP A 173 -10.29 -3.22 29.23
CA ASP A 173 -9.19 -3.81 28.46
C ASP A 173 -9.53 -3.77 26.96
N THR A 174 -8.61 -3.24 26.14
CA THR A 174 -8.78 -2.98 24.70
C THR A 174 -9.01 -4.24 23.85
N THR A 175 -8.88 -5.43 24.43
CA THR A 175 -8.92 -6.71 23.72
C THR A 175 -10.29 -7.06 23.09
N TYR A 176 -11.40 -6.51 23.60
CA TYR A 176 -12.76 -6.88 23.15
C TYR A 176 -13.65 -5.69 22.74
N THR A 177 -13.10 -4.48 22.59
CA THR A 177 -13.86 -3.29 22.25
C THR A 177 -13.79 -2.98 20.76
N THR A 178 -14.91 -2.58 20.15
CA THR A 178 -14.95 -2.11 18.76
C THR A 178 -15.45 -0.67 18.68
N PRO A 179 -14.85 0.20 17.84
CA PRO A 179 -15.35 1.56 17.64
C PRO A 179 -16.80 1.57 17.13
N ILE A 180 -17.56 2.60 17.52
CA ILE A 180 -18.89 2.85 16.96
C ILE A 180 -18.71 3.30 15.50
N LYS A 181 -19.38 2.64 14.55
CA LYS A 181 -19.18 2.88 13.12
C LYS A 181 -20.44 3.42 12.44
N CYS A 182 -20.20 4.21 11.40
CA CYS A 182 -21.19 4.76 10.50
C CYS A 182 -20.74 4.55 9.06
N PHE A 183 -21.69 4.55 8.13
CA PHE A 183 -21.37 4.61 6.71
C PHE A 183 -22.32 5.54 5.98
N GLN A 184 -21.85 6.08 4.87
CA GLN A 184 -22.56 7.05 4.06
C GLN A 184 -23.57 6.34 3.18
N GLY A 185 -24.84 6.58 3.45
CA GLY A 185 -25.91 6.08 2.62
C GLY A 185 -27.28 6.47 3.13
N GLU A 186 -28.27 6.17 2.31
CA GLU A 186 -29.69 6.25 2.64
C GLU A 186 -30.34 4.91 2.32
N ARG A 187 -31.20 4.43 3.21
CA ARG A 187 -32.03 3.25 2.93
C ARG A 187 -33.18 3.66 2.03
N LYS A 188 -33.36 2.94 0.93
CA LYS A 188 -34.51 3.13 0.03
C LYS A 188 -35.23 1.80 -0.15
N THR A 189 -36.55 1.89 -0.21
CA THR A 189 -37.42 0.79 -0.63
C THR A 189 -38.15 1.26 -1.88
N ILE A 190 -38.05 0.49 -2.96
CA ILE A 190 -38.83 0.68 -4.18
C ILE A 190 -39.91 -0.38 -4.22
N GLU A 191 -41.15 0.07 -4.39
CA GLU A 191 -42.31 -0.77 -4.66
C GLU A 191 -42.63 -0.75 -6.16
N ILE A 192 -42.73 -1.93 -6.74
CA ILE A 192 -43.17 -2.12 -8.13
C ILE A 192 -44.51 -2.83 -8.09
N LEU A 193 -45.55 -2.08 -8.42
CA LEU A 193 -46.93 -2.54 -8.33
C LEU A 193 -47.23 -3.59 -9.40
N GLY A 194 -47.78 -4.74 -8.98
CA GLY A 194 -48.28 -5.76 -9.91
C GLY A 194 -49.42 -5.23 -10.78
N THR A 195 -50.28 -4.39 -10.20
CA THR A 195 -51.39 -3.72 -10.91
C THR A 195 -50.93 -2.81 -12.05
N ALA A 196 -49.69 -2.29 -11.99
CA ALA A 196 -49.11 -1.44 -13.04
C ALA A 196 -48.39 -2.24 -14.14
N ASN A 197 -48.17 -3.55 -13.94
CA ASN A 197 -47.38 -4.42 -14.84
C ASN A 197 -48.18 -5.64 -15.30
N LEU A 198 -49.47 -5.44 -15.63
CA LEU A 198 -50.41 -6.51 -15.98
C LEU A 198 -49.95 -7.37 -17.17
N ASP A 199 -49.20 -6.78 -18.10
CA ASP A 199 -48.65 -7.41 -19.30
C ASP A 199 -47.50 -8.38 -19.00
N LYS A 200 -46.88 -8.27 -17.81
CA LYS A 200 -45.74 -9.10 -17.40
C LYS A 200 -46.12 -10.21 -16.42
N ILE A 201 -47.33 -10.18 -15.85
CA ILE A 201 -47.76 -11.14 -14.82
C ILE A 201 -47.84 -12.55 -15.40
N GLY A 202 -47.14 -13.50 -14.77
CA GLY A 202 -47.13 -14.91 -15.17
C GLY A 202 -46.31 -15.20 -16.44
N GLU A 203 -45.80 -14.16 -17.11
CA GLU A 203 -44.93 -14.31 -18.28
C GLU A 203 -43.50 -14.69 -17.88
N ILE A 204 -42.82 -15.38 -18.79
CA ILE A 204 -41.38 -15.66 -18.68
C ILE A 204 -40.57 -14.41 -19.05
N ASN A 205 -39.35 -14.28 -18.52
CA ASN A 205 -38.42 -13.16 -18.81
C ASN A 205 -38.90 -11.79 -18.29
N GLN A 206 -39.35 -11.75 -17.03
CA GLN A 206 -39.70 -10.49 -16.38
C GLN A 206 -38.46 -9.71 -15.96
N PHE A 207 -38.43 -8.42 -16.29
CA PHE A 207 -37.42 -7.49 -15.79
C PHE A 207 -38.03 -6.11 -15.49
N TYR A 208 -37.40 -5.41 -14.56
CA TYR A 208 -37.84 -4.13 -14.03
C TYR A 208 -36.63 -3.21 -13.80
N ASP A 209 -36.75 -1.97 -14.26
CA ASP A 209 -35.68 -0.97 -14.13
C ASP A 209 -35.90 -0.11 -12.88
N ILE A 210 -34.82 0.07 -12.12
CA ILE A 210 -34.72 0.90 -10.94
C ILE A 210 -33.88 2.12 -11.31
N ASN A 211 -34.55 3.27 -11.43
CA ASN A 211 -33.95 4.54 -11.84
C ASN A 211 -33.21 5.23 -10.68
N ASP A 212 -32.22 4.54 -10.10
CA ASP A 212 -31.35 5.08 -9.06
C ASP A 212 -29.88 4.88 -9.42
N LEU A 213 -29.19 6.00 -9.69
CA LEU A 213 -27.76 6.01 -10.00
C LEU A 213 -26.92 5.74 -8.75
N ASP A 214 -27.43 6.13 -7.58
CA ASP A 214 -26.72 6.01 -6.30
C ASP A 214 -26.87 4.61 -5.69
N PHE A 215 -27.58 3.68 -6.34
CA PHE A 215 -27.67 2.29 -5.86
C PHE A 215 -26.25 1.72 -5.63
N CYS A 216 -25.94 1.32 -4.40
CA CYS A 216 -24.58 0.93 -4.04
C CYS A 216 -24.23 -0.53 -4.41
N ASP A 217 -22.95 -0.89 -4.31
CA ASP A 217 -22.47 -2.23 -4.67
C ASP A 217 -22.79 -3.32 -3.61
N TRP A 218 -23.44 -2.98 -2.50
CA TRP A 218 -23.79 -3.92 -1.44
C TRP A 218 -25.09 -4.66 -1.77
N TYR A 219 -24.99 -5.69 -2.62
CA TYR A 219 -26.09 -6.59 -2.94
C TYR A 219 -25.62 -8.02 -3.22
N GLY A 220 -26.48 -9.00 -2.92
CA GLY A 220 -26.15 -10.41 -3.08
C GLY A 220 -24.88 -10.78 -2.31
N LYS A 221 -23.98 -11.55 -2.94
CA LYS A 221 -22.69 -11.94 -2.35
C LYS A 221 -21.70 -10.77 -2.17
N ARG A 222 -21.97 -9.58 -2.73
CA ARG A 222 -21.15 -8.36 -2.55
C ARG A 222 -21.53 -7.57 -1.30
N ASP A 223 -22.66 -7.89 -0.67
CA ASP A 223 -23.11 -7.24 0.57
C ASP A 223 -22.33 -7.78 1.78
N PRO A 224 -21.56 -6.94 2.49
CA PRO A 224 -20.78 -7.39 3.65
C PRO A 224 -21.65 -7.91 4.82
N TYR A 225 -22.93 -7.54 4.88
CA TYR A 225 -23.86 -7.95 5.95
C TYR A 225 -24.70 -9.17 5.56
N ALA A 226 -24.55 -9.69 4.35
CA ALA A 226 -25.25 -10.90 3.91
C ALA A 226 -24.61 -12.20 4.43
N PHE A 227 -23.71 -12.15 5.41
CA PHE A 227 -22.99 -13.31 5.92
C PHE A 227 -23.27 -13.51 7.41
N ASN A 228 -23.56 -14.76 7.78
CA ASN A 228 -23.70 -15.20 9.16
C ASN A 228 -22.74 -16.37 9.40
N ASN A 229 -21.81 -16.26 10.35
CA ASN A 229 -20.73 -17.22 10.55
C ASN A 229 -19.97 -17.56 9.24
N ASN A 230 -19.69 -16.54 8.41
CA ASN A 230 -19.07 -16.66 7.09
C ASN A 230 -19.88 -17.45 6.04
N VAL A 231 -21.15 -17.75 6.30
CA VAL A 231 -22.06 -18.39 5.34
C VAL A 231 -23.05 -17.36 4.81
N TYR A 232 -23.24 -17.31 3.49
CA TYR A 232 -24.19 -16.40 2.86
C TYR A 232 -25.63 -16.69 3.32
N ASP A 233 -26.29 -15.66 3.84
CA ASP A 233 -27.65 -15.65 4.34
C ASP A 233 -28.40 -14.41 3.80
N LYS A 234 -29.28 -14.66 2.82
CA LYS A 234 -30.12 -13.62 2.18
C LYS A 234 -31.00 -12.83 3.17
N THR A 235 -31.26 -13.36 4.37
CA THR A 235 -32.10 -12.68 5.38
C THR A 235 -31.36 -11.58 6.12
N LYS A 236 -30.03 -11.65 6.18
CA LYS A 236 -29.16 -10.68 6.84
C LYS A 236 -28.69 -9.57 5.90
N SER A 237 -28.70 -9.84 4.59
CA SER A 237 -28.42 -8.88 3.52
C SER A 237 -29.21 -7.59 3.70
N TRP A 238 -28.56 -6.44 3.53
CA TRP A 238 -29.23 -5.14 3.51
C TRP A 238 -29.95 -4.90 2.21
N CYS A 239 -29.37 -5.35 1.09
CA CYS A 239 -30.12 -5.42 -0.16
C CYS A 239 -31.02 -6.66 -0.15
N LYS A 240 -32.33 -6.45 -0.25
CA LYS A 240 -33.34 -7.51 -0.29
C LYS A 240 -34.30 -7.30 -1.44
N VAL A 241 -34.66 -8.40 -2.10
CA VAL A 241 -35.72 -8.44 -3.10
C VAL A 241 -36.77 -9.43 -2.61
N GLY A 242 -38.03 -9.02 -2.59
CA GLY A 242 -39.15 -9.85 -2.15
C GLY A 242 -40.37 -9.63 -3.02
N ILE A 243 -41.24 -10.62 -3.08
CA ILE A 243 -42.54 -10.51 -3.76
C ILE A 243 -43.63 -10.92 -2.78
N GLY A 244 -44.57 -10.02 -2.51
CA GLY A 244 -45.65 -10.24 -1.56
C GLY A 244 -46.74 -9.18 -1.70
N ALA A 245 -47.82 -9.32 -0.94
CA ALA A 245 -48.93 -8.35 -0.96
C ALA A 245 -48.51 -6.99 -0.37
N ASP A 246 -47.64 -7.01 0.62
CA ASP A 246 -47.04 -5.86 1.30
C ASP A 246 -45.54 -6.12 1.59
N GLU A 247 -44.83 -5.08 2.06
CA GLU A 247 -43.38 -5.16 2.32
C GLU A 247 -43.04 -6.24 3.37
N ASP A 248 -43.87 -6.36 4.41
CA ASP A 248 -43.67 -7.33 5.50
C ASP A 248 -43.83 -8.76 4.99
N ASP A 249 -44.87 -9.03 4.19
CA ASP A 249 -45.10 -10.31 3.53
C ASP A 249 -43.95 -10.67 2.57
N ALA A 250 -43.48 -9.70 1.79
CA ALA A 250 -42.41 -9.88 0.80
C ALA A 250 -41.07 -10.31 1.44
N PHE A 251 -40.78 -9.83 2.66
CA PHE A 251 -39.56 -10.15 3.40
C PHE A 251 -39.76 -11.16 4.54
N SER A 252 -40.95 -11.76 4.64
CA SER A 252 -41.26 -12.75 5.65
C SER A 252 -40.68 -14.14 5.32
N ILE A 253 -40.13 -14.80 6.34
CA ILE A 253 -39.72 -16.20 6.29
C ILE A 253 -40.21 -16.91 7.56
N TYR A 254 -41.08 -17.90 7.41
CA TYR A 254 -41.61 -18.70 8.52
C TYR A 254 -42.04 -20.09 8.05
N THR A 255 -42.19 -21.02 8.99
CA THR A 255 -42.70 -22.38 8.70
C THR A 255 -44.19 -22.42 9.04
N ASN A 256 -45.02 -22.79 8.08
CA ASN A 256 -46.44 -22.99 8.25
C ASN A 256 -46.72 -24.21 9.16
N GLY A 257 -47.93 -24.27 9.74
CA GLY A 257 -48.35 -25.38 10.61
C GLY A 257 -48.37 -26.76 9.94
N ASP A 258 -48.29 -26.82 8.61
CA ASP A 258 -48.18 -28.04 7.80
C ASP A 258 -46.72 -28.44 7.48
N GLY A 259 -45.73 -27.70 8.00
CA GLY A 259 -44.31 -27.93 7.75
C GLY A 259 -43.78 -27.31 6.44
N SER A 260 -44.62 -26.66 5.64
CA SER A 260 -44.18 -25.91 4.45
C SER A 260 -43.47 -24.61 4.86
N LYS A 261 -42.40 -24.23 4.16
CA LYS A 261 -41.70 -22.96 4.42
C LYS A 261 -42.29 -21.86 3.57
N HIS A 262 -42.81 -20.82 4.21
CA HIS A 262 -43.06 -19.52 3.61
C HIS A 262 -41.73 -18.77 3.51
N ASP A 263 -41.35 -18.36 2.31
CA ASP A 263 -40.12 -17.62 2.05
C ASP A 263 -40.32 -16.82 0.77
N ASN A 264 -40.67 -15.54 0.89
CA ASN A 264 -40.92 -14.66 -0.24
C ASN A 264 -39.70 -13.85 -0.69
N THR A 265 -38.58 -14.00 0.03
CA THR A 265 -37.33 -13.30 -0.27
C THR A 265 -36.55 -14.03 -1.33
N TYR A 266 -36.03 -13.29 -2.30
CA TYR A 266 -35.20 -13.80 -3.39
C TYR A 266 -33.72 -13.75 -3.02
N GLU A 267 -32.99 -14.75 -3.46
CA GLU A 267 -31.53 -14.73 -3.48
C GLU A 267 -31.05 -13.90 -4.67
N ILE A 268 -30.13 -12.98 -4.41
CA ILE A 268 -29.66 -12.01 -5.40
C ILE A 268 -28.34 -12.51 -5.98
N GLU A 269 -28.32 -12.73 -7.29
CA GLU A 269 -27.12 -13.01 -8.05
C GLU A 269 -26.60 -11.76 -8.78
N THR A 270 -25.28 -11.70 -8.91
CA THR A 270 -24.59 -10.68 -9.71
C THR A 270 -24.24 -11.17 -11.11
N GLN A 271 -24.42 -12.47 -11.34
CA GLN A 271 -24.17 -13.20 -12.58
C GLN A 271 -25.45 -13.87 -13.07
N ALA A 272 -25.38 -14.57 -14.20
CA ALA A 272 -26.53 -15.25 -14.75
C ALA A 272 -27.12 -16.26 -13.75
N ILE A 273 -28.46 -16.25 -13.59
CA ILE A 273 -29.21 -17.04 -12.59
C ILE A 273 -28.88 -18.54 -12.65
N HIS A 274 -28.56 -19.07 -13.83
CA HIS A 274 -28.22 -20.48 -14.02
C HIS A 274 -26.88 -20.90 -13.41
N LEU A 275 -26.03 -19.95 -13.01
CA LEU A 275 -24.75 -20.20 -12.33
C LEU A 275 -24.90 -20.27 -10.81
N ASN A 276 -26.09 -20.01 -10.26
CA ASN A 276 -26.32 -20.14 -8.82
C ASN A 276 -26.10 -21.61 -8.38
N ASP A 277 -25.36 -21.80 -7.28
CA ASP A 277 -24.95 -23.12 -6.81
C ASP A 277 -26.14 -24.06 -6.54
N LYS A 278 -27.29 -23.53 -6.10
CA LYS A 278 -28.51 -24.31 -5.84
C LYS A 278 -29.22 -24.70 -7.13
N VAL A 279 -29.12 -23.86 -8.15
CA VAL A 279 -29.69 -24.11 -9.48
C VAL A 279 -28.85 -25.16 -10.22
N VAL A 280 -27.52 -25.03 -10.17
CA VAL A 280 -26.58 -26.00 -10.77
C VAL A 280 -26.72 -27.37 -10.13
N ASN A 281 -26.81 -27.44 -8.81
CA ASN A 281 -26.95 -28.69 -8.06
C ASN A 281 -28.42 -29.12 -7.87
N TRP A 282 -29.27 -28.91 -8.87
CA TRP A 282 -30.69 -29.26 -8.81
C TRP A 282 -30.88 -30.72 -8.35
N PRO A 283 -31.53 -30.97 -7.19
CA PRO A 283 -31.75 -32.33 -6.73
C PRO A 283 -32.74 -33.05 -7.66
N GLN A 284 -32.41 -34.24 -8.14
CA GLN A 284 -33.32 -35.06 -8.98
C GLN A 284 -34.70 -35.30 -8.34
N ASN A 285 -34.81 -35.21 -7.00
CA ASN A 285 -36.02 -35.48 -6.23
C ASN A 285 -36.76 -34.21 -5.75
N LYS A 286 -36.38 -33.00 -6.19
CA LYS A 286 -37.08 -31.77 -5.77
C LYS A 286 -38.45 -31.69 -6.46
N PRO A 287 -39.57 -31.51 -5.73
CA PRO A 287 -40.90 -31.33 -6.33
C PRO A 287 -40.92 -30.12 -7.29
N LEU A 288 -41.59 -30.27 -8.44
CA LEU A 288 -41.73 -29.23 -9.48
C LEU A 288 -42.36 -27.92 -8.95
N ASP A 289 -43.13 -28.01 -7.87
CA ASP A 289 -43.79 -26.85 -7.26
C ASP A 289 -42.87 -26.03 -6.34
N ASN A 290 -41.70 -26.58 -5.97
CA ASN A 290 -40.74 -25.91 -5.09
C ASN A 290 -39.61 -25.26 -5.91
N LYS A 291 -39.96 -24.16 -6.59
CA LYS A 291 -39.02 -23.38 -7.43
C LYS A 291 -38.02 -22.60 -6.59
N PHE A 292 -36.80 -22.45 -7.08
CA PHE A 292 -35.80 -21.59 -6.43
C PHE A 292 -36.14 -20.10 -6.66
N LYS A 293 -36.18 -19.31 -5.59
CA LYS A 293 -36.39 -17.86 -5.65
C LYS A 293 -35.05 -17.17 -5.80
N VAL A 294 -34.60 -17.00 -7.04
CA VAL A 294 -33.34 -16.35 -7.40
C VAL A 294 -33.64 -15.24 -8.42
N CYS A 295 -33.04 -14.08 -8.23
CA CYS A 295 -33.12 -12.95 -9.17
C CYS A 295 -31.72 -12.42 -9.48
N LEU A 296 -31.60 -11.72 -10.61
CA LEU A 296 -30.37 -11.06 -11.05
C LEU A 296 -30.52 -9.54 -10.89
N ILE A 297 -29.54 -8.92 -10.25
CA ILE A 297 -29.36 -7.46 -10.26
C ILE A 297 -28.18 -7.14 -11.18
N ASP A 298 -28.45 -6.41 -12.27
CA ASP A 298 -27.46 -5.99 -13.24
C ASP A 298 -27.50 -4.49 -13.55
N THR A 299 -26.41 -3.99 -14.14
CA THR A 299 -26.27 -2.56 -14.45
C THR A 299 -26.75 -2.27 -15.87
N ASN A 300 -27.65 -1.29 -16.01
CA ASN A 300 -28.10 -0.77 -17.29
C ASN A 300 -27.04 0.14 -17.94
N SER A 301 -27.19 0.39 -19.25
CA SER A 301 -26.23 1.22 -19.99
C SER A 301 -26.17 2.68 -19.56
N ASP A 302 -27.19 3.17 -18.87
CA ASP A 302 -27.26 4.50 -18.26
C ASP A 302 -26.79 4.50 -16.79
N LYS A 303 -26.20 3.40 -16.31
CA LYS A 303 -25.76 3.15 -14.93
C LYS A 303 -26.90 2.98 -13.92
N THR A 304 -28.16 2.97 -14.35
CA THR A 304 -29.28 2.54 -13.49
C THR A 304 -29.22 1.03 -13.25
N VAL A 305 -30.13 0.51 -12.44
CA VAL A 305 -30.17 -0.91 -12.06
C VAL A 305 -31.32 -1.60 -12.75
N ARG A 306 -31.11 -2.85 -13.16
CA ARG A 306 -32.17 -3.73 -13.63
C ARG A 306 -32.27 -4.96 -12.74
N LEU A 307 -33.49 -5.28 -12.37
CA LEU A 307 -33.88 -6.50 -11.70
C LEU A 307 -34.46 -7.46 -12.74
N SER A 308 -33.88 -8.64 -12.88
CA SER A 308 -34.32 -9.67 -13.82
C SER A 308 -34.66 -10.97 -13.10
N PHE A 309 -35.75 -11.62 -13.52
CA PHE A 309 -36.17 -12.93 -13.02
C PHE A 309 -35.86 -14.04 -14.01
N SER A 310 -36.02 -15.30 -13.59
CA SER A 310 -35.64 -16.44 -14.41
C SER A 310 -36.51 -16.59 -15.65
N THR A 311 -35.89 -17.05 -16.73
CA THR A 311 -36.58 -17.51 -17.96
C THR A 311 -36.95 -18.99 -17.90
N GLU A 312 -36.52 -19.72 -16.87
CA GLU A 312 -36.75 -21.17 -16.73
C GLU A 312 -37.76 -21.48 -15.61
N PRO A 313 -39.08 -21.47 -15.91
CA PRO A 313 -40.13 -21.62 -14.92
C PRO A 313 -40.18 -23.00 -14.26
N LYS A 314 -39.46 -24.00 -14.78
CA LYS A 314 -39.39 -25.34 -14.20
C LYS A 314 -38.50 -25.37 -12.96
N ILE A 315 -37.49 -24.51 -12.92
CA ILE A 315 -36.42 -24.55 -11.93
C ILE A 315 -36.54 -23.36 -10.98
N CYS A 316 -36.68 -22.17 -11.54
CA CYS A 316 -36.66 -20.93 -10.78
C CYS A 316 -38.00 -20.21 -10.88
N ASP A 317 -38.22 -19.31 -9.91
CA ASP A 317 -39.37 -18.43 -9.93
C ASP A 317 -39.22 -17.35 -11.03
N ILE A 318 -40.34 -16.99 -11.67
CA ILE A 318 -40.40 -16.09 -12.83
C ILE A 318 -40.74 -14.63 -12.46
N GLY A 319 -40.96 -14.35 -11.17
CA GLY A 319 -41.30 -13.02 -10.67
C GLY A 319 -42.79 -12.91 -10.31
N LEU A 320 -43.46 -11.85 -10.77
CA LEU A 320 -44.86 -11.57 -10.47
C LEU A 320 -45.78 -12.62 -11.10
N LYS A 321 -46.66 -13.21 -10.29
CA LYS A 321 -47.66 -14.22 -10.71
C LYS A 321 -49.10 -13.79 -10.49
N SER A 322 -49.32 -12.79 -9.64
CA SER A 322 -50.64 -12.32 -9.23
C SER A 322 -50.67 -10.80 -9.26
N VAL A 323 -51.83 -10.24 -9.58
CA VAL A 323 -52.11 -8.80 -9.50
C VAL A 323 -52.10 -8.25 -8.08
N LYS A 324 -52.20 -9.14 -7.08
CA LYS A 324 -52.19 -8.78 -5.66
C LYS A 324 -50.78 -8.67 -5.09
N ASP A 325 -49.79 -9.19 -5.81
CA ASP A 325 -48.41 -9.21 -5.35
C ASP A 325 -47.67 -8.01 -5.96
N ASN A 326 -46.79 -7.40 -5.16
CA ASN A 326 -45.89 -6.34 -5.57
C ASN A 326 -44.44 -6.80 -5.37
N ILE A 327 -43.51 -6.23 -6.12
CA ILE A 327 -42.08 -6.45 -5.90
C ILE A 327 -41.57 -5.34 -4.99
N TYR A 328 -40.88 -5.71 -3.92
CA TYR A 328 -40.20 -4.80 -3.02
C TYR A 328 -38.70 -4.99 -3.14
N VAL A 329 -37.99 -3.89 -3.38
CA VAL A 329 -36.52 -3.86 -3.44
C VAL A 329 -36.03 -2.88 -2.38
N LYS A 330 -35.43 -3.42 -1.32
CA LYS A 330 -34.77 -2.65 -0.28
C LYS A 330 -33.28 -2.62 -0.56
N TYR A 331 -32.67 -1.44 -0.55
CA TYR A 331 -31.25 -1.27 -0.84
C TYR A 331 -30.69 0.01 -0.21
N ILE A 332 -29.38 0.19 -0.30
CA ILE A 332 -28.71 1.42 0.13
C ILE A 332 -28.29 2.24 -1.09
N ALA A 333 -28.67 3.51 -1.07
CA ALA A 333 -28.19 4.51 -2.00
C ALA A 333 -26.99 5.24 -1.39
N SER A 334 -25.87 5.30 -2.10
CA SER A 334 -24.63 5.90 -1.65
C SER A 334 -23.96 6.68 -2.79
N LYS A 335 -23.34 7.81 -2.43
CA LYS A 335 -22.54 8.64 -3.34
C LYS A 335 -21.08 8.21 -3.37
N GLY A 336 -20.71 7.22 -2.55
CA GLY A 336 -19.40 6.62 -2.47
C GLY A 336 -18.26 7.62 -2.31
N LYS A 337 -17.29 7.64 -3.24
CA LYS A 337 -16.07 8.48 -3.15
C LYS A 337 -16.37 9.97 -3.03
N ALA A 338 -17.50 10.47 -3.53
CA ALA A 338 -17.87 11.88 -3.41
C ALA A 338 -18.04 12.34 -1.95
N CYS A 339 -18.31 11.41 -1.03
CA CYS A 339 -18.48 11.69 0.39
C CYS A 339 -17.22 11.45 1.23
N ASN A 340 -16.10 11.09 0.61
CA ASN A 340 -14.83 11.01 1.32
C ASN A 340 -14.41 12.42 1.75
N MET A 341 -14.42 12.65 3.06
CA MET A 341 -14.11 13.94 3.66
C MET A 341 -13.13 13.74 4.80
N THR A 342 -12.19 14.66 4.90
CA THR A 342 -11.08 14.58 5.83
C THR A 342 -10.94 15.88 6.61
N GLY A 343 -10.35 15.83 7.80
CA GLY A 343 -10.31 16.96 8.72
C GLY A 343 -11.67 17.22 9.38
N VAL A 344 -12.52 16.18 9.42
CA VAL A 344 -13.91 16.26 9.92
C VAL A 344 -14.04 15.69 11.33
N LYS A 345 -12.97 15.11 11.88
CA LYS A 345 -12.90 14.66 13.28
C LYS A 345 -13.29 15.78 14.24
N GLY A 346 -14.16 15.47 15.18
CA GLY A 346 -14.74 16.40 16.15
C GLY A 346 -15.99 17.14 15.65
N SER A 347 -16.35 17.00 14.37
CA SER A 347 -17.57 17.61 13.84
C SER A 347 -18.82 16.89 14.35
N VAL A 348 -19.90 17.62 14.57
CA VAL A 348 -21.19 17.05 15.02
C VAL A 348 -22.06 16.72 13.82
N MET A 349 -22.62 15.50 13.80
CA MET A 349 -23.65 15.12 12.84
C MET A 349 -25.02 15.60 13.32
N SER A 350 -25.82 16.11 12.38
CA SER A 350 -27.23 16.43 12.63
C SER A 350 -28.09 15.17 12.54
N HIS A 351 -29.12 15.08 13.38
CA HIS A 351 -30.15 14.05 13.30
C HIS A 351 -31.53 14.69 13.53
N THR A 352 -32.57 14.08 12.99
CA THR A 352 -33.97 14.50 13.18
C THR A 352 -34.79 13.50 13.99
N ASN A 353 -34.17 12.40 14.40
CA ASN A 353 -34.86 11.29 15.07
C ASN A 353 -35.07 11.62 16.54
N ASN A 354 -36.27 11.33 17.03
CA ASN A 354 -36.59 11.47 18.44
C ASN A 354 -36.04 10.27 19.22
N ILE A 355 -35.29 10.55 20.28
CA ILE A 355 -34.71 9.54 21.16
C ILE A 355 -35.50 9.56 22.46
N TYR A 356 -36.32 8.51 22.63
CA TYR A 356 -37.15 8.32 23.81
C TYR A 356 -36.60 7.22 24.70
N VAL A 357 -36.79 7.39 26.00
CA VAL A 357 -36.55 6.35 27.01
C VAL A 357 -37.81 6.12 27.83
N SER A 358 -38.01 4.89 28.26
CA SER A 358 -39.13 4.50 29.13
C SER A 358 -38.63 4.28 30.54
N VAL A 359 -39.17 5.02 31.50
CA VAL A 359 -38.89 4.85 32.94
C VAL A 359 -40.22 4.61 33.63
N ASP A 360 -40.38 3.44 34.24
CA ASP A 360 -41.61 3.03 34.95
C ASP A 360 -42.91 3.24 34.14
N GLY A 361 -42.85 3.04 32.82
CA GLY A 361 -43.99 3.20 31.90
C GLY A 361 -44.24 4.63 31.42
N THR A 362 -43.41 5.61 31.82
CA THR A 362 -43.44 6.99 31.30
C THR A 362 -42.41 7.19 30.20
N ILE A 363 -42.83 7.75 29.06
CA ILE A 363 -41.96 8.08 27.93
C ILE A 363 -41.33 9.46 28.17
N ILE A 364 -40.00 9.52 28.13
CA ILE A 364 -39.20 10.73 28.32
C ILE A 364 -38.41 11.01 27.05
N ASP A 365 -38.44 12.26 26.58
CA ASP A 365 -37.64 12.73 25.44
C ASP A 365 -36.25 13.16 25.91
N ILE A 366 -35.23 12.51 25.36
CA ILE A 366 -33.81 12.84 25.60
C ILE A 366 -33.08 13.20 24.31
N THR A 367 -33.82 13.53 23.23
CA THR A 367 -33.26 13.84 21.91
C THR A 367 -32.22 14.95 22.00
N ASN A 368 -32.55 16.01 22.73
CA ASN A 368 -31.66 17.15 22.93
C ASN A 368 -30.49 16.84 23.87
N ASN A 369 -30.42 15.67 24.49
CA ASN A 369 -29.32 15.27 25.39
C ASN A 369 -28.31 14.34 24.71
N VAL A 370 -28.51 14.00 23.43
CA VAL A 370 -27.61 13.14 22.66
C VAL A 370 -26.98 13.95 21.52
N GLN A 371 -25.70 13.70 21.26
CA GLN A 371 -24.98 14.21 20.10
C GLN A 371 -24.13 13.11 19.47
N PHE A 372 -24.09 13.09 18.14
CA PHE A 372 -23.22 12.20 17.37
C PHE A 372 -22.04 13.01 16.85
N ILE A 373 -20.83 12.64 17.25
CA ILE A 373 -19.60 13.35 16.91
C ILE A 373 -18.74 12.43 16.07
N ILE A 374 -18.17 12.96 15.00
CA ILE A 374 -17.28 12.23 14.11
C ILE A 374 -15.94 11.98 14.81
N ASN A 375 -15.51 10.73 14.94
CA ASN A 375 -14.27 10.33 15.61
C ASN A 375 -13.10 10.08 14.64
N SER A 376 -13.41 9.80 13.37
CA SER A 376 -12.42 9.59 12.31
C SER A 376 -12.74 10.44 11.08
N ASP A 377 -11.81 10.56 10.15
CA ASP A 377 -12.18 11.02 8.80
C ASP A 377 -13.18 10.06 8.14
N ILE A 378 -13.93 10.57 7.17
CA ILE A 378 -14.90 9.79 6.38
C ILE A 378 -14.17 9.31 5.13
N TYR A 379 -13.93 8.00 5.00
CA TYR A 379 -13.10 7.43 3.93
C TYR A 379 -13.59 6.06 3.45
N GLY A 380 -12.95 5.48 2.44
CA GLY A 380 -13.27 4.14 1.93
C GLY A 380 -14.43 4.08 0.94
N GLY A 381 -15.04 5.23 0.61
CA GLY A 381 -16.03 5.31 -0.45
C GLY A 381 -15.38 5.24 -1.83
N GLU A 382 -16.02 4.55 -2.76
CA GLU A 382 -15.57 4.40 -4.15
C GLU A 382 -16.60 4.92 -5.15
N TYR A 383 -16.15 5.30 -6.35
CA TYR A 383 -17.05 5.58 -7.46
C TYR A 383 -17.48 4.30 -8.16
N PHE A 384 -18.50 4.41 -9.00
CA PHE A 384 -18.77 3.42 -10.03
C PHE A 384 -17.50 3.13 -10.85
N GLU A 385 -17.31 1.87 -11.22
CA GLU A 385 -16.11 1.39 -11.93
C GLU A 385 -15.79 2.23 -13.18
N ASN A 386 -14.52 2.61 -13.33
CA ASN A 386 -14.08 3.41 -14.47
C ASN A 386 -14.14 2.58 -15.77
N GLN A 387 -14.55 3.22 -16.87
CA GLN A 387 -14.58 2.67 -18.22
C GLN A 387 -13.30 1.91 -18.62
N ASN A 388 -12.11 2.45 -18.33
CA ASN A 388 -10.85 1.78 -18.67
C ASN A 388 -10.65 0.48 -17.88
N SER A 389 -11.11 0.44 -16.63
CA SER A 389 -11.06 -0.78 -15.81
C SER A 389 -12.00 -1.84 -16.37
N ILE A 390 -13.24 -1.46 -16.72
CA ILE A 390 -14.23 -2.36 -17.32
C ILE A 390 -13.71 -2.97 -18.63
N LYS A 391 -13.04 -2.17 -19.49
CA LYS A 391 -12.47 -2.65 -20.76
C LYS A 391 -11.40 -3.74 -20.59
N ILE A 392 -10.72 -3.76 -19.45
CA ILE A 392 -9.69 -4.76 -19.12
C ILE A 392 -10.34 -5.95 -18.42
N ASN A 393 -11.19 -5.69 -17.43
CA ASN A 393 -11.77 -6.72 -16.57
C ASN A 393 -12.82 -7.57 -17.28
N ALA A 394 -13.67 -6.99 -18.14
CA ALA A 394 -14.77 -7.73 -18.76
C ALA A 394 -14.29 -8.82 -19.74
N PRO A 395 -13.31 -8.57 -20.64
CA PRO A 395 -12.76 -9.64 -21.48
C PRO A 395 -12.06 -10.74 -20.68
N ALA A 396 -11.30 -10.36 -19.63
CA ALA A 396 -10.63 -11.31 -18.74
C ALA A 396 -11.65 -12.18 -17.99
N TYR A 397 -12.73 -11.58 -17.51
CA TYR A 397 -13.83 -12.30 -16.89
C TYR A 397 -14.47 -13.30 -17.86
N PHE A 398 -14.71 -12.91 -19.12
CA PHE A 398 -15.29 -13.82 -20.11
C PHE A 398 -14.37 -14.99 -20.46
N SER A 399 -13.05 -14.74 -20.61
CA SER A 399 -12.09 -15.83 -20.88
C SER A 399 -12.05 -16.86 -19.76
N SER A 400 -12.28 -16.44 -18.52
CA SER A 400 -12.30 -17.30 -17.34
C SER A 400 -13.46 -18.31 -17.31
N CYS A 401 -14.55 -18.06 -18.04
CA CYS A 401 -15.81 -18.82 -17.95
C CYS A 401 -16.36 -19.00 -16.51
N GLY A 402 -16.05 -18.08 -15.59
CA GLY A 402 -16.45 -18.18 -14.18
C GLY A 402 -15.63 -19.19 -13.36
N LYS A 403 -14.58 -19.77 -13.95
CA LYS A 403 -13.59 -20.60 -13.27
C LYS A 403 -12.28 -19.83 -13.13
N LEU A 404 -11.45 -20.25 -12.18
CA LEU A 404 -10.13 -19.67 -11.97
C LEU A 404 -9.10 -20.67 -12.49
N VAL A 405 -8.63 -20.46 -13.71
CA VAL A 405 -7.66 -21.36 -14.38
C VAL A 405 -6.37 -20.62 -14.67
N THR A 406 -6.46 -19.46 -15.31
CA THR A 406 -5.30 -18.66 -15.70
C THR A 406 -4.98 -17.58 -14.66
N LYS A 407 -3.74 -17.10 -14.64
CA LYS A 407 -3.28 -16.00 -13.78
C LYS A 407 -4.17 -14.75 -13.88
N ASP A 408 -4.63 -14.43 -15.09
CA ASP A 408 -5.48 -13.27 -15.33
C ASP A 408 -6.88 -13.45 -14.72
N ASP A 409 -7.40 -14.68 -14.71
CA ASP A 409 -8.69 -15.01 -14.09
C ASP A 409 -8.65 -14.78 -12.58
N TYR A 410 -7.60 -15.27 -11.91
CA TYR A 410 -7.38 -15.03 -10.47
C TYR A 410 -7.22 -13.54 -10.18
N THR A 411 -6.45 -12.83 -10.99
CA THR A 411 -6.21 -11.38 -10.82
C THR A 411 -7.51 -10.58 -10.94
N ALA A 412 -8.32 -10.86 -11.97
CA ALA A 412 -9.61 -10.20 -12.18
C ALA A 412 -10.59 -10.51 -11.04
N TYR A 413 -10.62 -11.77 -10.58
CA TYR A 413 -11.47 -12.18 -9.47
C TYR A 413 -11.09 -11.49 -8.16
N PHE A 414 -9.80 -11.50 -7.80
CA PHE A 414 -9.32 -10.89 -6.56
C PHE A 414 -9.53 -9.37 -6.54
N ARG A 415 -9.39 -8.68 -7.68
CA ARG A 415 -9.73 -7.25 -7.80
C ARG A 415 -11.22 -6.95 -7.62
N ALA A 416 -12.10 -7.94 -7.77
CA ALA A 416 -13.53 -7.77 -7.54
C ALA A 416 -13.92 -7.95 -6.07
N LEU A 417 -12.99 -8.35 -5.19
CA LEU A 417 -13.27 -8.56 -3.77
C LEU A 417 -13.43 -7.22 -3.03
N THR A 418 -14.48 -7.14 -2.22
CA THR A 418 -14.78 -6.03 -1.30
C THR A 418 -14.57 -6.41 0.16
N ASN A 419 -14.27 -7.69 0.43
CA ASN A 419 -14.09 -8.30 1.76
C ASN A 419 -13.04 -9.43 1.61
N PRO A 420 -12.04 -9.57 2.49
CA PRO A 420 -11.74 -8.82 3.72
C PRO A 420 -11.22 -7.40 3.52
N ILE A 421 -10.70 -7.10 2.33
CA ILE A 421 -10.14 -5.80 1.99
C ILE A 421 -10.72 -5.37 0.65
N VAL A 422 -10.90 -4.07 0.47
CA VAL A 422 -11.26 -3.49 -0.82
C VAL A 422 -10.02 -3.57 -1.72
N ALA A 423 -9.98 -4.58 -2.59
CA ALA A 423 -8.83 -4.85 -3.45
C ALA A 423 -8.76 -3.83 -4.58
N GLN A 424 -7.62 -3.15 -4.70
CA GLN A 424 -7.27 -2.31 -5.84
C GLN A 424 -6.37 -3.08 -6.82
N ASN A 425 -5.44 -3.87 -6.29
CA ASN A 425 -4.54 -4.68 -7.08
C ASN A 425 -4.44 -6.09 -6.50
N ALA A 426 -4.10 -7.03 -7.38
CA ALA A 426 -3.87 -8.41 -7.01
C ALA A 426 -2.68 -8.94 -7.80
N LEU A 427 -1.80 -9.66 -7.11
CA LEU A 427 -0.64 -10.32 -7.70
C LEU A 427 -0.87 -11.82 -7.60
N VAL A 428 -0.68 -12.54 -8.69
CA VAL A 428 -0.89 -13.99 -8.73
C VAL A 428 0.27 -14.63 -9.47
N TYR A 429 0.79 -15.73 -8.95
CA TYR A 429 1.83 -16.51 -9.59
C TYR A 429 1.61 -18.02 -9.35
N GLY A 430 2.06 -18.85 -10.28
CA GLY A 430 1.85 -20.29 -10.25
C GLY A 430 3.16 -21.08 -10.20
N GLN A 431 3.00 -22.39 -10.29
CA GLN A 431 4.08 -23.36 -10.23
C GLN A 431 5.15 -23.15 -11.31
N HIS A 432 4.76 -22.84 -12.56
CA HIS A 432 5.70 -22.76 -13.68
C HIS A 432 6.69 -21.59 -13.54
N GLU A 433 6.26 -20.48 -12.93
CA GLU A 433 7.15 -19.35 -12.66
C GLU A 433 8.18 -19.65 -11.56
N ILE A 434 7.84 -20.52 -10.60
CA ILE A 434 8.74 -20.93 -9.50
C ILE A 434 9.72 -22.01 -9.98
N GLN A 435 9.24 -22.98 -10.77
CA GLN A 435 10.04 -24.10 -11.27
C GLN A 435 11.21 -23.64 -12.14
N LYS A 436 11.05 -22.53 -12.88
CA LYS A 436 12.15 -21.95 -13.66
C LYS A 436 13.26 -21.33 -12.80
N LYS A 437 13.01 -21.11 -11.50
CA LYS A 437 13.82 -20.25 -10.63
C LYS A 437 14.53 -20.99 -9.49
N ILE A 438 14.19 -22.25 -9.21
CA ILE A 438 14.83 -23.05 -8.15
C ILE A 438 15.55 -24.25 -8.78
N GLY A 439 16.73 -24.61 -8.27
CA GLY A 439 17.49 -25.78 -8.71
C GLY A 439 16.73 -27.10 -8.50
N ASN A 440 16.94 -28.08 -9.39
CA ASN A 440 16.08 -29.27 -9.58
C ASN A 440 15.90 -30.21 -8.37
N ASP A 441 16.68 -30.10 -7.29
CA ASP A 441 16.84 -31.22 -6.34
C ASP A 441 16.07 -31.15 -5.01
N ILE A 442 15.41 -30.03 -4.63
CA ILE A 442 14.83 -29.91 -3.26
C ILE A 442 13.30 -29.65 -3.22
N THR A 443 12.67 -28.97 -4.18
CA THR A 443 11.32 -28.37 -3.97
C THR A 443 10.19 -28.89 -4.86
N HIS A 444 10.47 -29.91 -5.69
CA HIS A 444 9.56 -30.34 -6.75
C HIS A 444 8.24 -31.01 -6.28
N LYS A 445 8.19 -31.48 -5.02
CA LYS A 445 7.05 -32.24 -4.47
C LYS A 445 6.04 -31.39 -3.69
N LEU A 446 6.45 -30.21 -3.18
CA LEU A 446 5.65 -29.40 -2.23
C LEU A 446 4.96 -28.18 -2.85
N ILE A 447 5.37 -27.77 -4.06
CA ILE A 447 4.84 -26.58 -4.75
C ILE A 447 3.85 -26.97 -5.88
N GLN A 448 3.66 -28.26 -6.12
CA GLN A 448 2.81 -28.75 -7.20
C GLN A 448 1.34 -28.38 -6.94
N ASN A 449 0.69 -27.81 -7.95
CA ASN A 449 -0.70 -27.32 -7.90
C ASN A 449 -0.96 -26.17 -6.90
N ASN A 450 0.08 -25.52 -6.38
CA ASN A 450 -0.08 -24.33 -5.54
C ASN A 450 -0.16 -23.07 -6.40
N ILE A 451 -1.14 -22.24 -6.10
CA ILE A 451 -1.33 -20.91 -6.66
C ILE A 451 -1.09 -19.93 -5.54
N PHE A 452 -0.21 -18.98 -5.79
CA PHE A 452 0.16 -18.03 -4.78
C PHE A 452 -0.38 -16.66 -5.15
N TYR A 453 -0.82 -15.91 -4.15
CA TYR A 453 -1.49 -14.65 -4.39
C TYR A 453 -1.19 -13.59 -3.33
N SER A 454 -1.30 -12.33 -3.74
CA SER A 454 -1.31 -11.18 -2.85
C SER A 454 -2.44 -10.24 -3.23
N ILE A 455 -3.16 -9.75 -2.22
CA ILE A 455 -4.24 -8.78 -2.40
C ILE A 455 -3.81 -7.46 -1.75
N LEU A 456 -3.92 -6.40 -2.55
CA LEU A 456 -3.48 -5.07 -2.22
C LEU A 456 -4.64 -4.09 -2.36
N GLY A 457 -4.93 -3.36 -1.29
CA GLY A 457 -5.81 -2.19 -1.31
C GLY A 457 -5.08 -0.94 -1.82
N HIS A 458 -5.58 0.22 -1.43
CA HIS A 458 -5.03 1.50 -1.86
C HIS A 458 -3.67 1.79 -1.22
N MET A 459 -2.62 1.87 -2.06
CA MET A 459 -1.25 2.23 -1.64
C MET A 459 -1.09 3.72 -1.37
N TYR A 460 -2.06 4.54 -1.78
CA TYR A 460 -2.12 5.97 -1.51
C TYR A 460 -3.44 6.27 -0.78
N ALA A 461 -3.38 7.06 0.30
CA ALA A 461 -4.55 7.47 1.06
C ALA A 461 -4.72 8.98 0.98
N LYS A 462 -5.94 9.47 1.17
CA LYS A 462 -6.22 10.90 1.27
C LYS A 462 -6.44 11.27 2.73
N ASN A 463 -5.55 12.06 3.30
CA ASN A 463 -5.66 12.62 4.65
C ASN A 463 -5.77 14.14 4.55
N ASN A 464 -6.73 14.73 5.24
CA ASN A 464 -7.01 16.18 5.25
C ASN A 464 -7.01 16.86 3.86
N GLY A 465 -7.53 16.18 2.83
CA GLY A 465 -7.67 16.71 1.48
C GLY A 465 -6.45 16.45 0.59
N ASN A 466 -5.37 15.94 1.17
CA ASN A 466 -4.09 15.71 0.50
C ASN A 466 -3.82 14.21 0.41
N TRP A 467 -3.40 13.78 -0.77
CA TRP A 467 -2.92 12.42 -0.94
C TRP A 467 -1.55 12.24 -0.31
N GLU A 468 -1.39 11.13 0.39
CA GLU A 468 -0.16 10.63 0.96
C GLU A 468 0.04 9.16 0.56
N PRO A 469 1.28 8.75 0.24
CA PRO A 469 1.63 7.35 0.09
C PRO A 469 1.58 6.64 1.44
N ARG A 470 1.18 5.38 1.45
CA ARG A 470 1.25 4.51 2.63
C ARG A 470 2.62 3.84 2.71
N ASN A 471 3.14 3.70 3.93
CA ASN A 471 4.46 3.14 4.19
C ASN A 471 4.34 1.83 4.96
N LEU A 472 4.35 0.69 4.26
CA LEU A 472 4.30 -0.62 4.91
C LEU A 472 5.63 -1.05 5.54
N LEU A 473 6.71 -0.31 5.27
CA LEU A 473 8.06 -0.69 5.69
C LEU A 473 8.44 -0.15 7.07
N THR A 474 8.00 1.06 7.41
CA THR A 474 8.37 1.71 8.69
C THR A 474 7.18 2.17 9.53
N ASP A 475 5.95 2.14 9.00
CA ASP A 475 4.75 2.55 9.74
C ASP A 475 3.94 1.33 10.14
N ILE A 476 4.03 0.92 11.42
CA ILE A 476 3.25 -0.18 12.02
C ILE A 476 1.91 0.39 12.53
N SER A 477 1.15 1.05 11.65
CA SER A 477 -0.16 1.61 12.03
C SER A 477 -1.30 0.65 11.73
N GLU A 478 -2.37 0.71 12.54
CA GLU A 478 -3.63 -0.04 12.31
C GLU A 478 -4.26 0.27 10.95
N LYS A 479 -3.88 1.40 10.33
CA LYS A 479 -4.30 1.79 8.97
C LYS A 479 -3.83 0.80 7.91
N ASN A 480 -2.82 -0.03 8.17
CA ASN A 480 -2.32 -1.04 7.20
C ASN A 480 -3.30 -2.19 6.94
N ASN A 481 -4.28 -2.40 7.81
CA ASN A 481 -5.34 -3.42 7.64
C ASN A 481 -6.20 -3.19 6.39
N ASP A 482 -6.25 -1.94 5.89
CA ASP A 482 -6.98 -1.58 4.66
C ASP A 482 -6.13 -1.82 3.39
N VAL A 483 -4.86 -2.21 3.53
CA VAL A 483 -3.89 -2.27 2.43
C VAL A 483 -3.49 -3.70 2.09
N THR A 484 -3.25 -4.55 3.07
CA THR A 484 -2.85 -5.95 2.83
C THR A 484 -3.56 -6.87 3.81
N ILE A 485 -3.76 -8.14 3.42
CA ILE A 485 -4.42 -9.13 4.29
C ILE A 485 -3.67 -9.40 5.59
N TYR A 486 -2.38 -9.04 5.64
CA TYR A 486 -1.45 -9.19 6.76
C TYR A 486 -1.52 -8.03 7.77
N GLY A 487 -2.05 -6.88 7.37
CA GLY A 487 -2.28 -5.76 8.28
C GLY A 487 -1.01 -5.14 8.88
N SER A 488 -1.02 -4.89 10.18
CA SER A 488 0.09 -4.25 10.92
C SER A 488 1.34 -5.14 11.06
N SER A 489 1.21 -6.47 10.97
CA SER A 489 2.34 -7.41 11.10
C SER A 489 3.02 -7.73 9.76
N TYR A 490 2.85 -6.87 8.75
CA TYR A 490 3.35 -7.09 7.39
C TYR A 490 4.84 -7.52 7.34
N LEU A 491 5.71 -6.90 8.14
CA LEU A 491 7.15 -7.19 8.14
C LEU A 491 7.47 -8.61 8.64
N ASP A 492 6.74 -9.08 9.64
CA ASP A 492 6.93 -10.42 10.23
C ASP A 492 6.62 -11.52 9.21
N HIS A 493 5.70 -11.23 8.29
CA HIS A 493 5.23 -12.15 7.27
C HIS A 493 6.06 -12.14 5.98
N ILE A 494 7.02 -11.22 5.81
CA ILE A 494 7.86 -11.18 4.58
C ILE A 494 8.60 -12.52 4.39
N CYS A 495 9.04 -13.14 5.49
CA CYS A 495 9.73 -14.42 5.48
C CYS A 495 8.80 -15.63 5.26
N ASP A 496 7.47 -15.45 5.21
CA ASP A 496 6.51 -16.56 5.10
C ASP A 496 6.66 -17.35 3.82
N PHE A 497 7.04 -16.68 2.75
CA PHE A 497 7.32 -17.34 1.48
C PHE A 497 8.39 -18.43 1.66
N ILE A 498 9.45 -18.12 2.41
CA ILE A 498 10.53 -19.06 2.67
C ILE A 498 10.08 -20.15 3.64
N LYS A 499 9.36 -19.79 4.71
CA LYS A 499 8.76 -20.77 5.64
C LYS A 499 7.92 -21.80 4.90
N LEU A 500 7.12 -21.36 3.93
CA LEU A 500 6.30 -22.21 3.09
C LEU A 500 7.12 -23.17 2.20
N LEU A 501 8.24 -22.72 1.62
CA LEU A 501 9.08 -23.58 0.78
C LEU A 501 9.75 -24.72 1.56
N TYR A 502 9.98 -24.51 2.84
CA TYR A 502 10.89 -25.27 3.69
C TYR A 502 10.17 -26.03 4.82
N SER A 503 8.97 -25.58 5.21
CA SER A 503 8.09 -26.18 6.22
C SER A 503 6.62 -26.16 5.76
N TYR A 504 6.36 -26.84 4.64
CA TYR A 504 5.07 -26.78 3.95
C TYR A 504 3.91 -27.32 4.81
N GLU A 505 4.06 -28.48 5.46
CA GLU A 505 2.97 -29.07 6.27
C GLU A 505 2.67 -28.22 7.50
N GLY A 506 3.70 -27.67 8.16
CA GLY A 506 3.53 -26.71 9.26
C GLY A 506 2.71 -25.49 8.82
N TYR A 507 3.11 -24.84 7.73
CA TYR A 507 2.41 -23.68 7.16
C TYR A 507 0.98 -24.01 6.71
N TYR A 508 0.80 -25.13 5.98
CA TYR A 508 -0.49 -25.60 5.51
C TYR A 508 -1.45 -25.89 6.68
N ASN A 509 -0.95 -26.55 7.74
CA ASN A 509 -1.76 -26.85 8.91
C ASN A 509 -2.20 -25.58 9.63
N LYS A 510 -1.32 -24.58 9.77
CA LYS A 510 -1.68 -23.28 10.36
C LYS A 510 -2.79 -22.57 9.59
N ILE A 511 -2.74 -22.56 8.25
CA ILE A 511 -3.77 -21.90 7.43
C ILE A 511 -5.08 -22.68 7.38
N PHE A 512 -5.03 -24.00 7.14
CA PHE A 512 -6.21 -24.76 6.75
C PHE A 512 -6.75 -25.70 7.83
N ARG A 513 -5.92 -26.16 8.77
CA ARG A 513 -6.32 -27.13 9.81
C ARG A 513 -6.45 -26.53 11.21
N GLY A 514 -5.69 -25.48 11.52
CA GLY A 514 -5.72 -24.79 12.81
C GLY A 514 -6.96 -23.90 12.99
N ASP A 515 -7.20 -23.51 14.25
CA ASP A 515 -8.12 -22.42 14.56
C ASP A 515 -7.45 -21.10 14.15
N ALA A 516 -8.10 -20.35 13.27
CA ALA A 516 -7.61 -19.06 12.79
C ALA A 516 -7.78 -18.01 13.90
N THR A 517 -6.78 -17.89 14.77
CA THR A 517 -6.75 -16.92 15.88
C THR A 517 -6.40 -15.52 15.37
N GLU A 518 -5.38 -15.43 14.53
CA GLU A 518 -4.85 -14.19 13.96
C GLU A 518 -5.75 -13.65 12.82
N GLN A 519 -5.84 -12.32 12.71
CA GLN A 519 -6.76 -11.67 11.76
C GLN A 519 -6.43 -11.99 10.30
N TRP A 520 -5.13 -12.07 9.94
CA TRP A 520 -4.72 -12.37 8.57
C TRP A 520 -5.07 -13.82 8.16
N LEU A 521 -5.02 -14.78 9.08
CA LEU A 521 -5.44 -16.16 8.84
C LEU A 521 -6.94 -16.25 8.58
N LYS A 522 -7.75 -15.51 9.33
CA LYS A 522 -9.20 -15.39 9.10
C LYS A 522 -9.48 -14.84 7.71
N ASN A 523 -8.75 -13.78 7.32
CA ASN A 523 -8.83 -13.16 6.00
C ASN A 523 -8.48 -14.14 4.88
N ALA A 524 -7.35 -14.87 5.00
CA ALA A 524 -6.92 -15.86 4.02
C ALA A 524 -7.92 -17.02 3.87
N ARG A 525 -8.49 -17.51 4.98
CA ARG A 525 -9.50 -18.59 4.96
C ARG A 525 -10.77 -18.15 4.26
N LEU A 526 -11.23 -16.92 4.51
CA LEU A 526 -12.40 -16.36 3.82
C LEU A 526 -12.21 -16.32 2.30
N ILE A 527 -11.03 -15.90 1.84
CA ILE A 527 -10.70 -15.87 0.41
C ILE A 527 -10.69 -17.28 -0.19
N TYR A 528 -10.08 -18.24 0.51
CA TYR A 528 -10.07 -19.64 0.08
C TYR A 528 -11.49 -20.22 -0.06
N GLU A 529 -12.33 -20.04 0.96
CA GLU A 529 -13.72 -20.52 0.96
C GLU A 529 -14.55 -19.93 -0.20
N ASN A 530 -14.30 -18.67 -0.54
CA ASN A 530 -14.94 -18.00 -1.69
C ASN A 530 -14.46 -18.54 -3.06
N CYS A 531 -13.26 -19.12 -3.13
CA CYS A 531 -12.65 -19.59 -4.37
C CYS A 531 -12.78 -21.10 -4.57
N LYS A 532 -12.96 -21.89 -3.51
CA LYS A 532 -12.81 -23.36 -3.54
C LYS A 532 -13.65 -24.09 -4.60
N HIS A 533 -14.80 -23.52 -4.99
CA HIS A 533 -15.68 -24.09 -6.02
C HIS A 533 -15.35 -23.64 -7.45
N LYS A 534 -14.44 -22.67 -7.60
CA LYS A 534 -14.06 -22.05 -8.89
C LYS A 534 -12.68 -22.46 -9.37
N ILE A 535 -11.79 -22.85 -8.45
CA ILE A 535 -10.44 -23.32 -8.75
C ILE A 535 -10.44 -24.72 -9.39
N GLU A 536 -9.35 -25.07 -10.07
CA GLU A 536 -9.18 -26.42 -10.60
C GLU A 536 -9.08 -27.47 -9.48
N VAL A 537 -9.49 -28.71 -9.80
CA VAL A 537 -9.45 -29.83 -8.87
C VAL A 537 -8.00 -30.12 -8.49
N ASN A 538 -7.72 -30.19 -7.18
CA ASN A 538 -6.40 -30.36 -6.56
C ASN A 538 -5.49 -29.12 -6.55
N SER A 539 -6.00 -27.94 -6.89
CA SER A 539 -5.28 -26.68 -6.69
C SER A 539 -5.44 -26.14 -5.27
N ILE A 540 -4.40 -25.52 -4.72
CA ILE A 540 -4.40 -24.92 -3.38
C ILE A 540 -3.99 -23.45 -3.50
N LEU A 541 -4.73 -22.56 -2.84
CA LEU A 541 -4.43 -21.13 -2.81
C LEU A 541 -3.60 -20.78 -1.58
N MET A 542 -2.42 -20.23 -1.79
CA MET A 542 -1.47 -19.85 -0.73
C MET A 542 -1.29 -18.32 -0.72
N PRO A 543 -1.61 -17.63 0.38
CA PRO A 543 -1.35 -16.20 0.47
C PRO A 543 0.17 -15.95 0.54
N MET A 544 0.65 -14.90 -0.13
CA MET A 544 2.03 -14.42 -0.02
C MET A 544 2.06 -12.90 0.16
N VAL A 545 3.01 -12.45 0.99
CA VAL A 545 3.31 -11.04 1.19
C VAL A 545 3.89 -10.42 -0.09
N PRO A 546 3.37 -9.27 -0.54
CA PRO A 546 3.92 -8.56 -1.70
C PRO A 546 5.21 -7.84 -1.30
N PHE A 547 6.22 -7.79 -2.17
CA PHE A 547 7.46 -7.03 -1.93
C PHE A 547 7.29 -5.58 -2.37
N VAL A 548 7.17 -4.68 -1.40
CA VAL A 548 7.00 -3.25 -1.70
C VAL A 548 8.36 -2.59 -1.92
N GLN A 549 8.47 -1.81 -3.00
CA GLN A 549 9.68 -1.10 -3.43
C GLN A 549 9.43 0.41 -3.40
N TYR A 550 10.36 1.19 -2.85
CA TYR A 550 10.13 2.59 -2.54
C TYR A 550 11.00 3.52 -3.39
N PHE A 551 10.37 4.50 -4.06
CA PHE A 551 11.03 5.47 -4.93
C PHE A 551 10.60 6.91 -4.62
N ASP A 552 11.48 7.88 -4.88
CA ASP A 552 11.17 9.31 -4.83
C ASP A 552 11.22 9.90 -6.25
N VAL A 553 10.21 10.68 -6.61
CA VAL A 553 10.28 11.59 -7.76
C VAL A 553 10.82 12.91 -7.25
N VAL A 554 12.01 13.28 -7.74
CA VAL A 554 12.74 14.48 -7.34
C VAL A 554 12.99 15.35 -8.55
N GLY A 555 13.21 16.65 -8.33
CA GLY A 555 13.53 17.58 -9.40
C GLY A 555 12.89 18.94 -9.19
N THR A 556 12.79 19.72 -10.27
CA THR A 556 12.22 21.06 -10.27
C THR A 556 11.19 21.21 -11.40
N VAL A 557 10.02 21.72 -11.05
CA VAL A 557 9.00 22.19 -12.00
C VAL A 557 9.00 23.71 -11.99
N TYR A 558 9.08 24.29 -13.18
CA TYR A 558 9.06 25.73 -13.40
C TYR A 558 7.66 26.18 -13.80
N VAL A 559 7.09 27.11 -13.03
CA VAL A 559 5.74 27.65 -13.24
C VAL A 559 5.77 29.15 -13.58
N ASP A 560 4.65 29.64 -14.08
CA ASP A 560 4.43 31.07 -14.35
C ASP A 560 4.59 31.92 -13.08
N PRO A 561 5.20 33.12 -13.15
CA PRO A 561 5.38 34.03 -12.02
C PRO A 561 4.08 34.45 -11.30
N LEU A 562 2.93 34.31 -11.96
CA LEU A 562 1.60 34.65 -11.43
C LEU A 562 0.90 33.48 -10.74
N THR A 563 1.53 32.29 -10.73
CA THR A 563 0.92 31.08 -10.17
C THR A 563 1.11 31.02 -8.67
N ASP A 564 0.05 30.73 -7.91
CA ASP A 564 0.20 30.36 -6.49
C ASP A 564 0.92 29.00 -6.38
N ILE A 565 2.16 29.02 -5.90
CA ILE A 565 3.00 27.82 -5.77
C ILE A 565 2.39 26.81 -4.79
N GLU A 566 1.78 27.24 -3.70
CA GLU A 566 1.25 26.33 -2.67
C GLU A 566 0.02 25.60 -3.21
N GLU A 567 -0.91 26.34 -3.81
CA GLU A 567 -2.09 25.77 -4.44
C GLU A 567 -1.72 24.85 -5.61
N TYR A 568 -0.78 25.28 -6.45
CA TYR A 568 -0.28 24.49 -7.57
C TYR A 568 0.37 23.18 -7.09
N THR A 569 1.24 23.26 -6.09
CA THR A 569 1.95 22.08 -5.54
C THR A 569 0.95 21.09 -4.97
N ARG A 570 -0.02 21.55 -4.18
CA ARG A 570 -1.08 20.70 -3.62
C ARG A 570 -1.91 20.03 -4.71
N THR A 571 -2.33 20.80 -5.71
CA THR A 571 -3.16 20.30 -6.83
C THR A 571 -2.41 19.26 -7.65
N MET A 572 -1.15 19.53 -8.01
CA MET A 572 -0.34 18.62 -8.81
C MET A 572 0.06 17.37 -8.02
N LYS A 573 0.39 17.50 -6.73
CA LYS A 573 0.67 16.36 -5.86
C LYS A 573 -0.53 15.41 -5.79
N ASN A 574 -1.73 15.94 -5.61
CA ASN A 574 -2.97 15.15 -5.63
C ASN A 574 -3.21 14.45 -6.98
N LYS A 575 -2.99 15.13 -8.11
CA LYS A 575 -3.12 14.53 -9.44
C LYS A 575 -2.11 13.41 -9.69
N VAL A 576 -0.86 13.59 -9.27
CA VAL A 576 0.20 12.58 -9.44
C VAL A 576 -0.12 11.33 -8.62
N TYR A 577 -0.53 11.47 -7.36
CA TYR A 577 -0.88 10.31 -6.55
C TYR A 577 -2.16 9.62 -7.02
N GLU A 578 -3.18 10.37 -7.44
CA GLU A 578 -4.38 9.75 -8.04
C GLU A 578 -4.03 8.98 -9.32
N TYR A 579 -3.11 9.49 -10.14
CA TYR A 579 -2.57 8.77 -11.28
C TYR A 579 -1.85 7.48 -10.87
N LEU A 580 -0.94 7.56 -9.89
CA LEU A 580 -0.15 6.41 -9.43
C LEU A 580 -1.06 5.32 -8.84
N ASP A 581 -2.06 5.69 -8.06
CA ASP A 581 -3.05 4.80 -7.47
C ASP A 581 -3.84 4.06 -8.58
N GLN A 582 -4.35 4.79 -9.58
CA GLN A 582 -5.03 4.19 -10.74
C GLN A 582 -4.12 3.34 -11.60
N LYS A 583 -2.86 3.77 -11.79
CA LYS A 583 -1.87 3.05 -12.60
C LYS A 583 -1.63 1.67 -11.97
N LEU A 584 -1.40 1.59 -10.66
CA LEU A 584 -1.18 0.33 -9.94
C LEU A 584 -2.33 -0.68 -10.11
N ALA A 585 -3.57 -0.24 -10.31
CA ALA A 585 -4.70 -1.13 -10.59
C ALA A 585 -4.62 -1.82 -11.96
N THR A 586 -3.81 -1.29 -12.89
CA THR A 586 -3.71 -1.74 -14.28
C THR A 586 -2.32 -2.28 -14.63
N ASP A 587 -1.27 -1.55 -14.28
CA ASP A 587 0.13 -1.85 -14.57
C ASP A 587 1.03 -1.30 -13.45
N ARG A 588 2.12 -2.02 -13.16
CA ARG A 588 3.10 -1.66 -12.14
C ARG A 588 4.26 -0.86 -12.70
N LYS A 589 4.43 -0.82 -14.02
CA LYS A 589 5.50 -0.06 -14.67
C LYS A 589 5.19 1.43 -14.63
N ILE A 590 6.17 2.22 -14.17
CA ILE A 590 6.02 3.68 -14.05
C ILE A 590 7.09 4.33 -14.90
N TYR A 591 6.63 5.07 -15.91
CA TYR A 591 7.50 5.82 -16.79
C TYR A 591 7.58 7.27 -16.35
N LYS A 592 8.80 7.80 -16.31
CA LYS A 592 9.04 9.20 -15.96
C LYS A 592 8.33 10.16 -16.92
N SER A 593 8.26 9.82 -18.20
CA SER A 593 7.56 10.61 -19.22
C SER A 593 6.08 10.80 -18.91
N GLU A 594 5.39 9.79 -18.37
CA GLU A 594 3.97 9.90 -18.02
C GLU A 594 3.76 10.93 -16.89
N ILE A 595 4.67 10.99 -15.92
CA ILE A 595 4.62 12.00 -14.85
C ILE A 595 4.93 13.39 -15.41
N ILE A 596 5.92 13.51 -16.30
CA ILE A 596 6.23 14.78 -16.99
C ILE A 596 5.00 15.29 -17.75
N ASP A 597 4.31 14.41 -18.49
CA ASP A 597 3.12 14.75 -19.25
C ASP A 597 1.96 15.22 -18.37
N LEU A 598 1.81 14.68 -17.15
CA LEU A 598 0.82 15.18 -16.19
C LEU A 598 1.07 16.62 -15.79
N TYR A 599 2.34 17.00 -15.58
CA TYR A 599 2.72 18.39 -15.30
C TYR A 599 2.54 19.29 -16.53
N ASN A 600 2.95 18.84 -17.71
CA ASN A 600 2.84 19.62 -18.95
C ASN A 600 1.39 19.88 -19.40
N LYS A 601 0.43 19.08 -18.94
CA LYS A 601 -1.01 19.32 -19.17
C LYS A 601 -1.59 20.49 -18.39
N ASN A 602 -0.86 21.04 -17.43
CA ASN A 602 -1.28 22.23 -16.68
C ASN A 602 -0.72 23.49 -17.37
N ASP A 603 -1.61 24.43 -17.71
CA ASP A 603 -1.27 25.64 -18.48
C ASP A 603 -0.22 26.54 -17.79
N ASN A 604 -0.16 26.47 -16.45
CA ASN A 604 0.78 27.23 -15.63
C ASN A 604 2.19 26.64 -15.63
N THR A 605 2.38 25.42 -16.14
CA THR A 605 3.70 24.76 -16.23
C THR A 605 4.47 25.25 -17.45
N LYS A 606 5.75 25.62 -17.26
CA LYS A 606 6.64 26.05 -18.35
C LYS A 606 7.76 25.10 -18.67
N ALA A 607 8.29 24.41 -17.66
CA ALA A 607 9.30 23.39 -17.85
C ALA A 607 9.25 22.41 -16.68
N VAL A 608 9.57 21.16 -16.97
CA VAL A 608 9.59 20.06 -16.00
C VAL A 608 10.94 19.37 -16.13
N ASP A 609 11.73 19.41 -15.07
CA ASP A 609 12.97 18.66 -14.96
C ASP A 609 12.90 17.78 -13.72
N ILE A 610 12.49 16.54 -13.92
CA ILE A 610 12.30 15.56 -12.85
C ILE A 610 13.06 14.29 -13.16
N ASP A 611 13.33 13.52 -12.11
CA ASP A 611 13.95 12.20 -12.20
C ASP A 611 13.40 11.29 -11.09
N ILE A 612 13.48 9.98 -11.30
CA ILE A 612 13.09 8.98 -10.30
C ILE A 612 14.36 8.45 -9.65
N LYS A 613 14.36 8.41 -8.32
CA LYS A 613 15.45 7.86 -7.51
C LYS A 613 14.89 6.89 -6.49
N ILE A 614 15.75 6.08 -5.90
CA ILE A 614 15.38 5.24 -4.75
C ILE A 614 14.98 6.16 -3.60
N SER A 615 13.91 5.79 -2.88
CA SER A 615 13.32 6.66 -1.87
C SER A 615 14.24 6.86 -0.67
N SER A 616 14.17 8.06 -0.07
CA SER A 616 14.83 8.31 1.20
C SER A 616 14.25 7.52 2.39
N ILE A 617 13.14 6.79 2.21
CA ILE A 617 12.60 5.92 3.26
C ILE A 617 13.43 4.65 3.39
N VAL A 618 14.00 4.19 2.28
CA VAL A 618 14.94 3.07 2.24
C VAL A 618 16.39 3.56 2.17
N LYS A 619 16.64 4.87 2.18
CA LYS A 619 17.98 5.48 2.11
C LYS A 619 18.07 6.76 2.94
N SER A 620 19.09 6.92 3.77
CA SER A 620 19.44 8.26 4.28
C SER A 620 19.95 9.15 3.15
N ASP A 621 19.60 10.45 3.16
CA ASP A 621 20.47 11.46 2.55
C ASP A 621 21.77 11.46 3.36
N GLU A 622 22.91 11.23 2.73
CA GLU A 622 24.21 11.35 3.38
C GLU A 622 24.45 12.84 3.65
N ILE A 623 24.30 13.29 4.89
CA ILE A 623 24.60 14.68 5.22
C ILE A 623 26.12 14.83 5.20
N LYS A 624 26.62 15.47 4.16
CA LYS A 624 28.03 15.80 3.99
C LYS A 624 28.30 17.18 4.54
N TYR A 625 29.15 17.24 5.55
CA TYR A 625 29.70 18.49 6.04
C TYR A 625 31.11 18.62 5.52
N LYS A 626 31.44 19.79 4.98
CA LYS A 626 32.77 20.04 4.41
C LYS A 626 33.41 21.29 5.01
N TRP A 627 34.67 21.14 5.42
CA TRP A 627 35.54 22.23 5.82
C TRP A 627 36.80 22.17 4.96
N THR A 628 37.23 23.32 4.45
CA THR A 628 38.44 23.48 3.63
C THR A 628 39.20 24.66 4.19
N ASP A 629 40.33 24.44 4.84
CA ASP A 629 41.04 25.52 5.51
C ASP A 629 42.40 25.78 4.87
N LEU A 630 42.71 27.07 4.70
CA LEU A 630 44.03 27.58 4.32
C LEU A 630 44.78 28.16 5.54
N TYR A 631 44.11 28.44 6.67
CA TYR A 631 44.68 29.16 7.82
C TYR A 631 44.04 28.85 9.20
N ASN A 632 43.68 27.59 9.48
CA ASN A 632 43.38 27.09 10.84
C ASN A 632 42.21 27.79 11.61
N LYS A 633 41.19 28.32 10.92
CA LYS A 633 39.99 28.93 11.55
C LYS A 633 38.79 27.99 11.69
N ASP A 634 38.54 27.14 10.71
CA ASP A 634 37.28 26.38 10.60
C ASP A 634 37.44 24.90 10.99
N PHE A 635 38.68 24.39 10.98
CA PHE A 635 39.02 23.02 11.32
C PHE A 635 40.44 22.92 11.90
N ARG A 636 40.64 22.09 12.92
CA ARG A 636 41.97 21.77 13.48
C ARG A 636 42.07 20.30 13.91
N ILE A 637 43.19 19.66 13.60
CA ILE A 637 43.57 18.37 14.18
C ILE A 637 44.60 18.65 15.27
N LYS A 638 44.32 18.28 16.52
CA LYS A 638 45.25 18.48 17.63
C LYS A 638 45.72 17.16 18.21
N GLN A 639 46.99 17.14 18.58
CA GLN A 639 47.51 16.15 19.51
C GLN A 639 47.51 16.74 20.91
N ASN A 640 46.78 16.11 21.84
CA ASN A 640 46.62 16.64 23.19
C ASN A 640 47.34 15.72 24.19
N TYR A 641 48.47 16.15 24.73
CA TYR A 641 49.25 15.33 25.67
C TYR A 641 48.65 15.25 27.09
N GLY A 642 47.50 15.88 27.35
CA GLY A 642 46.85 15.87 28.67
C GLY A 642 45.33 15.68 28.62
N LEU A 643 44.81 14.79 29.45
CA LEU A 643 43.37 14.49 29.66
C LEU A 643 42.53 15.71 30.15
N ALA A 644 43.17 16.86 30.41
CA ALA A 644 42.57 18.01 31.08
C ALA A 644 41.56 18.78 30.21
N SER A 645 41.69 18.73 28.89
CA SER A 645 40.73 19.36 27.95
C SER A 645 39.40 18.61 27.91
N TYR A 646 39.42 17.27 27.83
CA TYR A 646 38.24 16.40 27.88
C TYR A 646 37.48 16.56 29.21
N ALA A 647 38.20 16.54 30.33
CA ALA A 647 37.60 16.72 31.67
C ALA A 647 36.98 18.11 31.88
N ASN A 648 37.58 19.17 31.32
CA ASN A 648 37.04 20.53 31.39
C ASN A 648 35.81 20.73 30.50
N ALA A 649 35.76 20.14 29.30
CA ALA A 649 34.62 20.26 28.38
C ALA A 649 33.34 19.60 28.92
N ARG A 650 33.45 18.51 29.71
CA ARG A 650 32.30 17.87 30.38
C ARG A 650 32.04 18.34 31.81
N GLY A 651 32.80 19.31 32.33
CA GLY A 651 32.67 19.76 33.72
C GLY A 651 32.99 18.67 34.76
N MET A 652 33.71 17.62 34.37
CA MET A 652 34.03 16.47 35.22
C MET A 652 35.29 16.76 36.04
N VAL A 653 35.14 17.46 37.16
CA VAL A 653 36.19 17.56 38.18
C VAL A 653 36.18 16.29 39.02
N LYS A 654 36.82 15.22 38.51
CA LYS A 654 37.49 14.18 39.30
C LYS A 654 38.27 13.25 38.38
N ALA A 655 39.54 13.08 38.71
CA ALA A 655 40.45 12.17 38.04
C ALA A 655 40.07 10.73 38.38
N ASP A 656 39.20 10.13 37.58
CA ASP A 656 38.93 8.69 37.63
C ASP A 656 39.77 7.98 36.56
N PHE A 657 40.56 7.01 37.04
CA PHE A 657 41.51 6.17 36.31
C PHE A 657 40.84 5.17 35.32
N GLU A 658 39.54 5.28 35.05
CA GLU A 658 38.78 4.28 34.27
C GLU A 658 38.83 4.51 32.74
N VAL A 659 39.00 5.75 32.27
CA VAL A 659 39.00 6.07 30.83
C VAL A 659 40.20 5.45 30.08
N PRO A 660 41.44 5.48 30.60
CA PRO A 660 42.59 4.88 29.91
C PRO A 660 42.55 3.34 29.86
N GLN A 661 41.89 2.70 30.83
CA GLN A 661 41.72 1.23 30.84
C GLN A 661 40.68 0.75 29.83
N LYS A 662 39.69 1.58 29.48
CA LYS A 662 38.61 1.19 28.57
C LYS A 662 38.94 1.42 27.09
N TYR A 663 39.87 2.34 26.75
CA TYR A 663 40.07 2.81 25.37
C TYR A 663 41.53 2.86 24.88
N GLY A 664 42.52 2.46 25.69
CA GLY A 664 43.94 2.41 25.30
C GLY A 664 44.63 3.77 25.12
N TYR A 665 45.95 3.77 24.95
CA TYR A 665 46.77 4.98 24.70
C TYR A 665 47.12 5.09 23.20
N GLY A 666 46.43 5.96 22.46
CA GLY A 666 46.67 6.24 21.03
C GLY A 666 46.77 7.74 20.72
N TRP A 667 47.59 8.12 19.73
CA TRP A 667 48.18 9.46 19.57
C TRP A 667 47.41 10.45 18.67
N TRP A 668 46.07 10.48 18.71
CA TRP A 668 45.24 11.52 18.07
C TRP A 668 44.04 11.83 18.96
N ASN A 669 44.07 12.95 19.68
CA ASN A 669 43.17 13.13 20.83
C ASN A 669 42.03 14.11 20.59
N GLU A 670 41.97 14.86 19.48
CA GLU A 670 40.89 15.84 19.28
C GLU A 670 40.84 16.33 17.82
N ILE A 671 39.70 16.14 17.14
CA ILE A 671 39.36 16.82 15.89
C ILE A 671 38.38 17.96 16.24
N GLN A 672 38.81 19.21 16.04
CA GLN A 672 37.98 20.40 16.27
C GLN A 672 37.40 20.90 14.94
N LEU A 673 36.08 21.08 14.89
CA LEU A 673 35.33 21.52 13.71
C LEU A 673 34.46 22.71 14.06
N SER A 674 34.38 23.71 13.19
CA SER A 674 33.36 24.75 13.28
C SER A 674 31.96 24.12 13.25
N LYS A 675 31.05 24.61 14.10
CA LYS A 675 29.63 24.21 14.08
C LYS A 675 28.93 24.55 12.77
N THR A 676 29.52 25.37 11.92
CA THR A 676 28.99 25.68 10.58
C THR A 676 29.99 25.23 9.53
N ASP A 677 29.53 24.47 8.53
CA ASP A 677 30.34 24.06 7.39
C ASP A 677 30.48 25.19 6.35
N GLN A 678 31.24 24.95 5.28
CA GLN A 678 31.46 25.95 4.22
C GLN A 678 30.23 26.30 3.38
N SER A 679 29.18 25.49 3.47
CA SER A 679 27.90 25.72 2.79
C SER A 679 26.88 26.40 3.70
N GLY A 680 27.23 26.68 4.96
CA GLY A 680 26.31 27.29 5.94
C GLY A 680 25.48 26.28 6.73
N ASN A 681 25.77 24.98 6.62
CA ASN A 681 25.04 23.92 7.34
C ASN A 681 25.52 23.82 8.79
N ILE A 682 24.57 23.71 9.73
CA ILE A 682 24.86 23.64 11.17
C ILE A 682 25.04 22.19 11.60
N LEU A 683 26.17 21.89 12.24
CA LEU A 683 26.53 20.62 12.85
C LEU A 683 26.10 20.61 14.34
N SER A 684 25.40 19.56 14.78
CA SER A 684 24.96 19.39 16.18
C SER A 684 25.53 18.12 16.82
N GLU A 685 25.76 18.12 18.13
CA GLU A 685 26.30 16.96 18.86
C GLU A 685 25.41 15.72 18.77
N ALA A 686 24.09 15.92 18.70
CA ALA A 686 23.10 14.84 18.62
C ALA A 686 23.30 13.95 17.38
N LEU A 687 23.98 14.45 16.34
CA LEU A 687 24.27 13.69 15.12
C LEU A 687 25.31 12.59 15.32
N PHE A 688 26.08 12.63 16.40
CA PHE A 688 27.25 11.76 16.60
C PHE A 688 27.08 10.74 17.73
N ASN A 689 26.13 10.96 18.64
CA ASN A 689 25.99 10.11 19.82
C ASN A 689 25.56 8.69 19.43
N GLY A 690 26.42 7.70 19.72
CA GLY A 690 26.18 6.29 19.38
C GLY A 690 26.34 5.92 17.90
N ARG A 691 26.86 6.81 17.05
CA ARG A 691 26.98 6.57 15.60
C ARG A 691 28.44 6.50 15.13
N LYS A 692 28.71 5.66 14.11
CA LYS A 692 29.98 5.65 13.38
C LYS A 692 30.03 6.81 12.39
N VAL A 693 31.19 7.46 12.28
CA VAL A 693 31.38 8.65 11.45
C VAL A 693 32.47 8.37 10.42
N LEU A 694 32.18 8.63 9.15
CA LEU A 694 33.17 8.58 8.09
C LEU A 694 33.82 9.96 7.93
N TYR A 695 35.14 9.99 8.06
CA TYR A 695 36.01 11.14 7.80
C TYR A 695 36.77 10.91 6.51
N ARG A 696 36.71 11.87 5.59
CA ARG A 696 37.59 11.94 4.43
C ARG A 696 38.46 13.17 4.55
N ILE A 697 39.77 12.96 4.65
CA ILE A 697 40.77 14.02 4.74
C ILE A 697 41.54 14.06 3.43
N THR A 698 41.53 15.20 2.75
CA THR A 698 42.29 15.45 1.53
C THR A 698 43.37 16.48 1.79
N PHE A 699 44.61 16.11 1.45
CA PHE A 699 45.79 16.96 1.45
C PHE A 699 46.12 17.32 0.01
N ALA A 700 46.29 18.60 -0.28
CA ALA A 700 46.80 19.07 -1.57
C ALA A 700 48.18 19.70 -1.39
N ASN A 701 49.20 19.14 -2.06
CA ASN A 701 50.54 19.73 -2.08
C ASN A 701 50.62 20.76 -3.22
N VAL A 702 50.80 22.04 -2.89
CA VAL A 702 50.92 23.13 -3.87
C VAL A 702 52.38 23.58 -3.94
N THR A 703 53.22 22.81 -4.64
CA THR A 703 54.58 23.27 -4.94
C THR A 703 54.57 24.15 -6.18
N GLY A 704 54.46 25.48 -5.97
CA GLY A 704 54.61 26.50 -7.02
C GLY A 704 53.33 27.28 -7.33
N SER A 705 53.48 28.47 -7.89
CA SER A 705 52.41 29.46 -8.15
C SER A 705 51.40 29.08 -9.25
N ASP A 706 51.30 27.80 -9.62
CA ASP A 706 50.38 27.31 -10.65
C ASP A 706 49.54 26.15 -10.08
N SER A 707 48.27 26.44 -9.78
CA SER A 707 47.35 25.54 -9.06
C SER A 707 46.88 24.33 -9.87
N SER A 708 47.35 24.15 -11.11
CA SER A 708 46.88 23.12 -12.04
C SER A 708 47.60 21.77 -11.92
N THR A 709 48.67 21.66 -11.11
CA THR A 709 49.47 20.42 -10.96
C THR A 709 49.60 19.94 -9.51
N ALA A 710 48.67 20.30 -8.62
CA ALA A 710 48.69 19.86 -7.23
C ALA A 710 48.39 18.34 -7.12
N THR A 711 49.35 17.58 -6.60
CA THR A 711 49.12 16.16 -6.26
C THR A 711 48.23 16.11 -5.03
N LYS A 712 47.02 15.54 -5.18
CA LYS A 712 46.06 15.36 -4.08
C LYS A 712 46.22 13.98 -3.47
N TYR A 713 46.37 13.93 -2.16
CA TYR A 713 46.32 12.69 -1.38
C TYR A 713 45.05 12.69 -0.55
N THR A 714 44.19 11.69 -0.73
CA THR A 714 42.95 11.55 0.05
C THR A 714 43.02 10.28 0.86
N LYS A 715 42.73 10.39 2.16
CA LYS A 715 42.67 9.26 3.08
C LYS A 715 41.36 9.27 3.84
N GLU A 716 40.77 8.09 4.01
CA GLU A 716 39.50 7.91 4.69
C GLU A 716 39.68 7.16 5.99
N TYR A 717 38.90 7.56 6.98
CA TYR A 717 38.90 7.00 8.33
C TYR A 717 37.45 6.82 8.77
N ASN A 718 37.08 5.61 9.20
CA ASN A 718 35.76 5.32 9.76
C ASN A 718 35.95 5.06 11.26
N ILE A 719 35.52 5.98 12.12
CA ILE A 719 35.88 5.94 13.56
C ILE A 719 34.63 6.19 14.42
N MET A 720 34.52 5.45 15.52
CA MET A 720 33.59 5.76 16.61
C MET A 720 34.13 6.94 17.41
N CYS A 721 33.33 7.99 17.58
CA CYS A 721 33.78 9.21 18.25
C CYS A 721 32.94 9.52 19.48
N ASP A 722 33.61 9.88 20.57
CA ASP A 722 32.97 10.65 21.64
C ASP A 722 32.96 12.13 21.23
N VAL A 723 31.96 12.88 21.67
CA VAL A 723 31.74 14.26 21.22
C VAL A 723 31.57 15.21 22.39
N ALA A 724 32.17 16.39 22.26
CA ALA A 724 31.90 17.56 23.09
C ALA A 724 31.78 18.79 22.19
N SER A 725 31.19 19.88 22.66
CA SER A 725 31.09 21.13 21.90
C SER A 725 31.12 22.35 22.82
N ASP A 726 31.50 23.48 22.24
CA ASP A 726 31.35 24.80 22.83
C ASP A 726 30.46 25.69 21.94
N ASP A 727 30.37 26.99 22.22
CA ASP A 727 29.53 27.91 21.45
C ASP A 727 29.86 27.97 19.94
N ASN A 728 31.10 27.65 19.54
CA ASN A 728 31.58 27.83 18.17
C ASN A 728 32.04 26.53 17.49
N TYR A 729 32.43 25.50 18.26
CA TYR A 729 33.11 24.31 17.76
C TYR A 729 32.52 23.01 18.30
N ILE A 730 32.65 21.95 17.51
CA ILE A 730 32.44 20.55 17.90
C ILE A 730 33.80 19.85 17.93
N TYR A 731 34.02 19.08 18.99
CA TYR A 731 35.22 18.31 19.28
C TYR A 731 34.88 16.82 19.15
N LEU A 732 35.55 16.14 18.23
CA LEU A 732 35.40 14.71 17.99
C LEU A 732 36.64 13.99 18.54
N TYR A 733 36.40 13.03 19.43
CA TYR A 733 37.42 12.23 20.10
C TYR A 733 37.39 10.81 19.52
N PRO A 734 38.31 10.46 18.60
CA PRO A 734 38.35 9.12 18.02
C PRO A 734 38.71 8.08 19.09
N LEU A 735 37.83 7.09 19.28
CA LEU A 735 38.07 5.97 20.20
C LEU A 735 38.92 4.91 19.48
N SER A 736 40.20 4.75 19.85
CA SER A 736 41.04 3.68 19.31
C SER A 736 40.74 2.33 19.99
N LEU A 737 40.58 1.25 19.22
CA LEU A 737 40.52 -0.12 19.75
C LEU A 737 41.92 -0.67 20.00
N GLN A 738 42.13 -1.33 21.15
CA GLN A 738 43.35 -2.04 21.56
C GLN A 738 43.78 -3.08 20.50
N SER A 739 45.07 -3.08 20.14
CA SER A 739 45.72 -4.22 19.50
C SER A 739 46.16 -5.22 20.59
N GLU A 740 45.65 -6.46 20.56
CA GLU A 740 46.23 -7.55 21.37
C GLU A 740 46.78 -8.65 20.46
N GLY A 741 48.08 -8.91 20.59
CA GLY A 741 48.73 -10.08 19.99
C GLY A 741 50.15 -9.84 19.47
N ASP A 742 51.11 -9.53 20.34
CA ASP A 742 52.46 -10.07 20.14
C ASP A 742 53.22 -10.20 21.47
N THR A 743 53.25 -11.42 22.01
CA THR A 743 54.02 -11.80 23.19
C THR A 743 55.38 -12.32 22.74
N ASN A 744 56.30 -11.43 22.34
CA ASN A 744 57.74 -11.45 22.66
C ASN A 744 58.62 -10.66 21.66
N ILE A 745 59.29 -9.65 22.21
CA ILE A 745 60.63 -9.13 21.89
C ILE A 745 60.77 -8.28 20.58
N ASP A 746 60.96 -6.98 20.81
CA ASP A 746 61.64 -5.98 19.96
C ASP A 746 61.09 -5.68 18.54
N GLY A 747 59.77 -5.61 18.40
CA GLY A 747 59.09 -5.04 17.23
C GLY A 747 58.48 -3.67 17.53
N SER A 748 59.09 -2.60 17.01
CA SER A 748 58.59 -1.22 17.03
C SER A 748 57.11 -1.09 16.65
N TYR A 749 56.34 -0.32 17.45
CA TYR A 749 55.07 0.28 17.03
C TYR A 749 55.19 0.80 15.59
N ARG A 750 54.43 0.24 14.64
CA ARG A 750 54.24 0.90 13.34
C ARG A 750 53.31 2.08 13.54
N ASN A 751 53.90 3.14 14.08
CA ASN A 751 53.48 4.53 13.91
C ASN A 751 53.12 4.78 12.44
N MET A 752 52.26 5.78 12.15
CA MET A 752 52.47 6.57 10.94
C MET A 752 53.96 6.91 10.90
N GLU A 753 54.64 6.60 9.81
CA GLU A 753 56.08 6.33 9.76
C GLU A 753 56.97 7.17 10.71
N ASN A 754 57.87 6.43 11.34
CA ASN A 754 58.86 6.83 12.33
C ASN A 754 59.57 8.18 12.06
N ARG A 755 59.16 9.25 12.75
CA ARG A 755 59.97 10.26 13.49
C ARG A 755 59.25 11.62 13.51
N ALA A 756 58.51 11.91 14.59
CA ALA A 756 58.33 13.28 15.05
C ALA A 756 57.82 13.28 16.50
N ASN A 757 58.62 13.80 17.42
CA ASN A 757 58.06 14.44 18.61
C ASN A 757 57.25 15.63 18.10
N LEU A 758 55.94 15.66 18.32
CA LEU A 758 55.04 16.76 17.98
C LEU A 758 55.22 17.98 18.92
N SER A 759 56.35 18.07 19.62
CA SER A 759 56.79 19.30 20.27
C SER A 759 57.56 20.24 19.33
N ASP A 760 57.90 19.80 18.11
CA ASP A 760 58.44 20.66 17.06
C ASP A 760 58.10 20.10 15.68
N ASN A 761 57.58 20.96 14.81
CA ASN A 761 57.28 20.76 13.38
C ASN A 761 58.38 19.97 12.63
N SER A 762 58.32 18.65 12.61
CA SER A 762 59.38 17.81 12.03
C SER A 762 58.91 16.71 11.08
N ASP A 763 57.61 16.65 10.74
CA ASP A 763 57.17 15.92 9.54
C ASP A 763 57.15 16.88 8.33
N PRO A 764 58.07 16.73 7.36
CA PRO A 764 58.15 17.61 6.20
C PRO A 764 56.92 17.52 5.27
N GLU A 765 56.17 16.41 5.25
CA GLU A 765 54.98 16.27 4.40
C GLU A 765 53.77 17.03 4.98
N ILE A 766 53.68 17.09 6.31
CA ILE A 766 52.67 17.91 7.02
C ILE A 766 53.07 19.39 6.96
N LYS A 767 54.36 19.73 7.03
CA LYS A 767 54.83 21.11 6.97
C LYS A 767 54.59 21.77 5.60
N VAL A 768 54.84 21.06 4.50
CA VAL A 768 54.62 21.60 3.14
C VAL A 768 53.13 21.80 2.83
N SER A 769 52.24 21.00 3.43
CA SER A 769 50.79 21.11 3.25
C SER A 769 50.10 22.07 4.24
N THR A 770 50.76 22.47 5.34
CA THR A 770 50.20 23.42 6.32
C THR A 770 50.75 24.83 6.20
N GLU A 771 51.91 25.04 5.57
CA GLU A 771 52.44 26.39 5.28
C GLU A 771 51.94 26.94 3.92
N ASP A 772 51.66 26.09 2.92
CA ASP A 772 51.17 26.51 1.58
C ASP A 772 50.06 25.59 0.96
N GLY A 773 49.55 24.59 1.70
CA GLY A 773 48.60 23.60 1.18
C GLY A 773 47.15 23.79 1.66
N ILE A 774 46.21 23.18 0.91
CA ILE A 774 44.79 23.14 1.26
C ILE A 774 44.50 21.80 1.93
N ILE A 775 43.96 21.84 3.16
CA ILE A 775 43.43 20.66 3.85
C ILE A 775 41.90 20.74 3.82
N SER A 776 41.23 19.69 3.34
CA SER A 776 39.78 19.58 3.45
C SER A 776 39.36 18.33 4.20
N ILE A 777 38.40 18.49 5.11
CA ILE A 777 37.73 17.38 5.79
C ILE A 777 36.26 17.33 5.37
N GLU A 778 35.81 16.14 5.01
CA GLU A 778 34.41 15.82 4.73
C GLU A 778 33.92 14.80 5.76
N ILE A 779 32.77 15.07 6.36
CA ILE A 779 32.10 14.22 7.34
C ILE A 779 30.77 13.78 6.78
N SER A 780 30.52 12.48 6.82
CA SER A 780 29.28 11.86 6.39
C SER A 780 28.60 11.14 7.55
N ILE A 781 27.31 11.44 7.77
CA ILE A 781 26.51 10.87 8.86
C ILE A 781 25.18 10.32 8.31
N ALA A 782 24.84 9.09 8.66
CA ALA A 782 23.52 8.50 8.42
C ALA A 782 22.52 8.95 9.51
N THR A 783 21.28 9.26 9.12
CA THR A 783 20.23 9.73 10.05
C THR A 783 19.42 8.56 10.66
N ASP A 784 18.87 8.72 11.88
CA ASP A 784 18.04 7.69 12.58
C ASP A 784 16.76 7.28 11.84
N ASN A 785 16.36 8.01 10.79
CA ASN A 785 15.15 7.73 10.03
C ASN A 785 15.35 6.68 8.92
N ASP A 786 16.53 6.06 8.84
CA ASP A 786 16.91 5.17 7.75
C ASP A 786 16.54 3.72 8.05
N TYR A 787 15.74 3.08 7.17
CA TYR A 787 15.46 1.64 7.29
C TYR A 787 16.75 0.80 7.29
N ALA A 788 17.78 1.18 6.55
CA ALA A 788 19.07 0.49 6.60
C ALA A 788 19.79 0.72 7.95
N SER A 789 19.69 1.91 8.55
CA SER A 789 20.21 2.21 9.89
C SER A 789 19.51 1.44 11.03
N THR A 790 18.31 0.92 10.77
CA THR A 790 17.60 0.03 11.70
C THR A 790 18.04 -1.44 11.61
N SER A 791 18.94 -1.79 10.69
CA SER A 791 19.53 -3.13 10.65
C SER A 791 20.25 -3.40 11.97
N ASN A 792 19.81 -4.43 12.68
CA ASN A 792 20.46 -4.90 13.91
C ASN A 792 21.43 -6.06 13.62
N PHE A 793 21.85 -6.26 12.36
CA PHE A 793 22.78 -7.32 12.01
C PHE A 793 24.15 -7.06 12.65
N SER A 794 24.38 -7.73 13.78
CA SER A 794 25.54 -7.54 14.63
C SER A 794 25.84 -8.83 15.38
N ILE A 795 27.12 -9.00 15.75
CA ILE A 795 27.58 -10.05 16.65
C ILE A 795 26.94 -9.94 18.05
N GLU A 796 26.51 -8.74 18.45
CA GLU A 796 25.84 -8.50 19.74
C GLU A 796 24.48 -9.22 19.83
N ASN A 797 23.84 -9.48 18.69
CA ASN A 797 22.54 -10.16 18.61
C ASN A 797 22.66 -11.65 18.27
N ILE A 798 23.86 -12.23 18.38
CA ILE A 798 24.11 -13.65 18.04
C ILE A 798 23.23 -14.62 18.84
N GLY A 799 22.92 -14.28 20.09
CA GLY A 799 22.01 -15.04 20.95
C GLY A 799 20.57 -15.07 20.43
N ASP A 800 20.11 -13.99 19.77
CA ASP A 800 18.76 -13.90 19.24
C ASP A 800 18.61 -14.63 17.89
N TYR A 801 19.68 -14.71 17.10
CA TYR A 801 19.77 -15.64 15.96
C TYR A 801 19.92 -17.10 16.40
N MET A 802 20.08 -17.26 17.71
CA MET A 802 20.46 -18.45 18.41
C MET A 802 21.79 -19.07 17.93
N LEU A 803 22.58 -18.56 17.00
CA LEU A 803 23.75 -19.29 16.47
C LEU A 803 24.85 -19.60 17.53
N ASP A 804 25.38 -20.83 17.50
CA ASP A 804 26.17 -21.41 18.60
C ASP A 804 27.67 -21.00 18.62
N ALA A 805 28.17 -20.33 17.58
CA ALA A 805 29.56 -19.93 17.46
C ALA A 805 29.74 -18.70 16.55
N ASN A 806 30.72 -17.83 16.88
CA ASN A 806 31.18 -16.73 16.01
C ASN A 806 31.48 -17.19 14.58
N THR A 807 31.91 -18.44 14.41
CA THR A 807 32.21 -19.09 13.13
C THR A 807 30.99 -19.21 12.20
N PHE A 808 29.76 -19.29 12.73
CA PHE A 808 28.54 -19.37 11.92
C PHE A 808 28.08 -18.01 11.43
N LEU A 809 28.14 -16.99 12.29
CA LEU A 809 27.91 -15.62 11.86
C LEU A 809 28.94 -15.21 10.81
N TYR A 810 30.20 -15.65 10.97
CA TYR A 810 31.25 -15.53 9.96
C TYR A 810 30.89 -16.25 8.65
N GLY A 811 30.29 -17.43 8.69
CA GLY A 811 29.81 -18.14 7.49
C GLY A 811 28.73 -17.37 6.72
N VAL A 812 27.74 -16.80 7.43
CA VAL A 812 26.67 -15.97 6.84
C VAL A 812 27.24 -14.71 6.20
N THR A 813 28.13 -14.07 6.92
CA THR A 813 28.89 -12.86 6.56
C THR A 813 29.76 -13.12 5.32
N TYR A 814 30.53 -14.20 5.32
CA TYR A 814 31.31 -14.65 4.16
C TYR A 814 30.44 -14.96 2.93
N ALA A 815 29.29 -15.63 3.12
CA ALA A 815 28.34 -15.90 2.05
C ALA A 815 27.78 -14.60 1.45
N LEU A 816 27.46 -13.61 2.28
CA LEU A 816 26.96 -12.31 1.85
C LEU A 816 28.02 -11.58 1.01
N THR A 817 29.24 -11.46 1.53
CA THR A 817 30.36 -10.84 0.80
C THR A 817 30.66 -11.58 -0.50
N THR A 818 30.66 -12.91 -0.47
CA THR A 818 30.93 -13.72 -1.67
C THR A 818 29.85 -13.51 -2.73
N TRP A 819 28.57 -13.52 -2.34
CA TRP A 819 27.46 -13.26 -3.26
C TRP A 819 27.56 -11.86 -3.87
N LEU A 820 27.80 -10.85 -3.04
CA LEU A 820 28.01 -9.48 -3.50
C LEU A 820 29.24 -9.38 -4.42
N ASN A 821 30.35 -10.07 -4.11
CA ASN A 821 31.62 -10.05 -4.88
C ASN A 821 31.49 -10.70 -6.26
N ASN A 822 30.54 -11.62 -6.40
CA ASN A 822 30.29 -12.32 -7.66
C ASN A 822 29.30 -11.60 -8.59
N LEU A 823 28.79 -10.41 -8.20
CA LEU A 823 27.95 -9.58 -9.07
C LEU A 823 28.76 -9.08 -10.26
N GLN A 824 28.22 -9.19 -11.49
CA GLN A 824 28.92 -8.73 -12.70
C GLN A 824 28.91 -7.19 -12.81
N GLU A 825 30.09 -6.59 -12.96
CA GLU A 825 30.29 -5.16 -13.20
C GLU A 825 29.87 -4.76 -14.63
N THR A 826 29.35 -3.54 -14.80
CA THR A 826 29.13 -2.92 -16.12
C THR A 826 29.78 -1.54 -16.17
N THR A 827 30.62 -1.31 -17.18
CA THR A 827 31.51 -0.14 -17.28
C THR A 827 30.91 1.06 -18.03
N SER A 828 29.61 1.08 -18.32
CA SER A 828 29.02 2.10 -19.22
C SER A 828 27.61 2.57 -18.84
N VAL A 829 27.50 3.54 -17.90
CA VAL A 829 26.27 4.34 -17.73
C VAL A 829 26.62 5.83 -17.60
N GLN A 830 25.94 6.70 -18.37
CA GLN A 830 26.24 8.14 -18.52
C GLN A 830 25.92 9.03 -17.30
N ARG A 831 25.27 8.50 -16.27
CA ARG A 831 25.10 9.16 -14.95
C ARG A 831 25.26 8.13 -13.84
N ALA A 832 26.46 8.07 -13.27
CA ALA A 832 26.72 7.34 -12.04
C ALA A 832 25.93 7.98 -10.89
N ILE A 833 25.14 7.19 -10.15
CA ILE A 833 24.73 7.55 -8.80
C ILE A 833 25.61 6.70 -7.87
N PRO A 834 26.45 7.30 -7.01
CA PRO A 834 27.22 6.52 -6.04
C PRO A 834 26.27 5.74 -5.13
N LEU A 835 26.58 4.46 -4.88
CA LEU A 835 25.87 3.67 -3.88
C LEU A 835 26.03 4.36 -2.52
N PRO A 836 24.97 4.50 -1.71
CA PRO A 836 25.06 5.19 -0.41
C PRO A 836 25.59 4.30 0.72
N TYR A 837 26.08 3.09 0.43
CA TYR A 837 26.47 2.15 1.48
C TYR A 837 27.81 1.48 1.19
N ILE A 838 28.58 1.33 2.26
CA ILE A 838 29.69 0.39 2.40
C ILE A 838 29.07 -0.83 3.07
N VAL A 839 29.17 -2.03 2.47
CA VAL A 839 28.76 -3.25 3.16
C VAL A 839 29.91 -3.66 4.08
N ASP A 840 29.81 -3.30 5.36
CA ASP A 840 30.74 -3.72 6.40
C ASP A 840 30.46 -5.18 6.77
N VAL A 841 31.30 -6.09 6.28
CA VAL A 841 31.18 -7.53 6.55
C VAL A 841 32.41 -7.98 7.35
N PRO A 842 32.30 -8.32 8.64
CA PRO A 842 33.44 -8.71 9.47
C PRO A 842 34.03 -10.07 9.05
N VAL A 843 35.25 -10.11 8.52
CA VAL A 843 35.92 -11.38 8.14
C VAL A 843 36.93 -11.78 9.22
N GLU A 844 36.80 -12.96 9.84
CA GLU A 844 37.90 -13.64 10.54
C GLU A 844 38.89 -14.21 9.52
N ALA A 845 40.00 -13.53 9.29
CA ALA A 845 41.19 -14.21 8.79
C ALA A 845 41.85 -14.91 9.98
N SER A 846 41.78 -16.24 10.00
CA SER A 846 42.38 -17.19 10.97
C SER A 846 43.37 -16.56 11.96
N GLY A 847 42.85 -16.13 13.11
CA GLY A 847 43.64 -15.84 14.32
C GLY A 847 43.86 -14.39 14.74
N SER A 848 43.40 -13.37 14.00
CA SER A 848 43.50 -11.96 14.42
C SER A 848 42.34 -11.07 13.91
N ILE A 849 42.10 -9.98 14.65
CA ILE A 849 40.93 -9.07 14.68
C ILE A 849 40.52 -8.46 13.32
N TYR A 850 39.20 -8.39 13.12
CA TYR A 850 38.35 -7.88 12.02
C TYR A 850 38.99 -6.99 10.92
N ASP A 851 39.22 -7.57 9.75
CA ASP A 851 39.30 -6.81 8.50
C ASP A 851 37.88 -6.61 7.93
N TYR A 852 37.51 -5.35 7.72
CA TYR A 852 36.29 -4.96 7.00
C TYR A 852 36.65 -4.77 5.53
N ILE A 853 36.05 -5.57 4.63
CA ILE A 853 36.20 -5.32 3.19
C ILE A 853 35.26 -4.18 2.81
N ILE A 854 35.81 -2.97 2.78
CA ILE A 854 35.12 -1.78 2.25
C ILE A 854 35.16 -1.87 0.73
N ARG A 855 34.03 -2.20 0.09
CA ARG A 855 33.87 -1.85 -1.33
C ARG A 855 33.37 -0.43 -1.47
N LYS A 856 34.28 0.45 -1.87
CA LYS A 856 33.92 1.56 -2.77
C LYS A 856 33.82 0.97 -4.15
N GLU A 857 32.67 1.05 -4.80
CA GLU A 857 32.63 1.45 -6.21
C GLU A 857 31.23 1.56 -6.78
N GLU A 858 31.23 2.29 -7.89
CA GLU A 858 30.16 2.77 -8.73
C GLU A 858 29.30 1.65 -9.34
N ILE A 859 27.99 1.90 -9.35
CA ILE A 859 26.96 1.40 -10.28
C ILE A 859 26.81 -0.14 -10.38
N ILE A 860 25.77 -0.68 -9.72
CA ILE A 860 25.24 -2.02 -10.03
C ILE A 860 24.01 -1.87 -10.93
N ARG A 861 24.19 -1.61 -12.24
CA ARG A 861 23.06 -1.58 -13.19
C ARG A 861 23.07 -2.77 -14.15
N ARG A 862 22.46 -3.87 -13.72
CA ARG A 862 21.56 -4.69 -14.56
C ARG A 862 20.75 -5.69 -13.72
N GLY A 863 19.50 -5.34 -13.44
CA GLY A 863 18.41 -6.31 -13.34
C GLY A 863 17.99 -6.71 -14.76
N ASN A 864 18.74 -7.60 -15.41
CA ASN A 864 18.22 -8.26 -16.62
C ASN A 864 17.51 -9.54 -16.17
N LEU A 865 16.30 -9.80 -16.67
CA LEU A 865 15.57 -11.06 -16.49
C LEU A 865 16.40 -12.31 -16.87
N ASN A 866 17.51 -12.11 -17.60
CA ASN A 866 18.40 -13.15 -18.11
C ASN A 866 19.72 -13.31 -17.31
N SER A 867 19.95 -12.54 -16.26
CA SER A 867 21.13 -12.74 -15.40
C SER A 867 20.93 -14.00 -14.53
N PRO A 868 21.95 -14.86 -14.35
CA PRO A 868 21.85 -15.98 -13.42
C PRO A 868 21.46 -15.49 -12.02
N ILE A 869 20.55 -16.19 -11.34
CA ILE A 869 20.01 -15.78 -10.02
C ILE A 869 21.13 -15.51 -9.01
N ALA A 870 22.22 -16.28 -9.06
CA ALA A 870 23.39 -16.13 -8.20
C ALA A 870 24.26 -14.88 -8.49
N LYS A 871 23.99 -14.14 -9.57
CA LYS A 871 24.84 -13.03 -10.07
C LYS A 871 24.09 -11.70 -10.21
N SER A 872 22.92 -11.56 -9.59
CA SER A 872 22.15 -10.31 -9.56
C SER A 872 21.76 -9.92 -8.15
N ILE A 873 21.59 -8.61 -7.90
CA ILE A 873 21.00 -8.06 -6.67
C ILE A 873 19.52 -7.76 -6.92
N SER A 874 18.65 -8.67 -6.48
CA SER A 874 17.20 -8.59 -6.71
C SER A 874 16.43 -9.34 -5.62
N GLU A 875 15.12 -9.10 -5.46
CA GLU A 875 14.28 -9.89 -4.55
C GLU A 875 14.41 -11.38 -4.88
N ASN A 876 14.32 -11.73 -6.16
CA ASN A 876 14.44 -13.11 -6.61
C ASN A 876 15.77 -13.77 -6.18
N SER A 877 16.88 -13.04 -6.31
CA SER A 877 18.21 -13.53 -5.91
C SER A 877 18.38 -13.63 -4.41
N PHE A 878 17.85 -12.67 -3.65
CA PHE A 878 17.93 -12.72 -2.20
C PHE A 878 17.13 -13.92 -1.66
N TRP A 879 15.85 -14.01 -2.02
CA TRP A 879 14.95 -15.03 -1.49
C TRP A 879 15.22 -16.44 -2.01
N ASN A 880 15.59 -16.61 -3.28
CA ASN A 880 15.75 -17.95 -3.88
C ASN A 880 17.19 -18.45 -3.96
N TYR A 881 18.19 -17.62 -3.64
CA TYR A 881 19.59 -18.03 -3.66
C TYR A 881 20.31 -17.75 -2.34
N PHE A 882 20.26 -16.51 -1.83
CA PHE A 882 21.02 -16.15 -0.64
C PHE A 882 20.38 -16.68 0.66
N VAL A 883 19.07 -16.50 0.86
CA VAL A 883 18.36 -16.98 2.05
C VAL A 883 18.47 -18.51 2.23
N PRO A 884 18.33 -19.35 1.19
CA PRO A 884 18.63 -20.78 1.26
C PRO A 884 20.00 -21.12 1.84
N ILE A 885 21.04 -20.37 1.49
CA ILE A 885 22.42 -20.60 1.99
C ILE A 885 22.49 -20.30 3.50
N ILE A 886 21.77 -19.27 3.97
CA ILE A 886 21.70 -18.97 5.40
C ILE A 886 20.94 -20.08 6.14
N LEU A 887 19.79 -20.49 5.59
CA LEU A 887 18.90 -21.45 6.24
C LEU A 887 19.48 -22.86 6.35
N ASP A 888 20.42 -23.25 5.49
CA ASP A 888 21.09 -24.56 5.57
C ASP A 888 21.62 -24.86 6.99
N HIS A 889 22.03 -23.82 7.74
CA HIS A 889 22.49 -23.94 9.12
C HIS A 889 21.39 -24.34 10.11
N PHE A 890 20.16 -23.88 9.90
CA PHE A 890 19.00 -24.22 10.74
C PHE A 890 18.41 -25.60 10.39
N TYR A 891 18.71 -26.11 9.18
CA TYR A 891 18.28 -27.42 8.70
C TYR A 891 19.27 -28.54 9.04
N ALA A 892 20.57 -28.28 8.94
CA ALA A 892 21.60 -29.31 9.05
C ALA A 892 22.03 -29.64 10.49
N ASN A 893 21.84 -28.74 11.46
CA ASN A 893 22.46 -28.85 12.79
C ASN A 893 21.44 -28.69 13.94
N ALA A 894 21.10 -29.81 14.61
CA ALA A 894 20.42 -29.78 15.90
C ALA A 894 21.47 -29.84 17.04
N GLY A 895 21.70 -28.71 17.71
CA GLY A 895 22.66 -28.56 18.81
C GLY A 895 22.12 -27.64 19.92
N ASN A 896 22.63 -27.81 21.15
CA ASN A 896 22.37 -26.94 22.30
C ASN A 896 20.90 -26.56 22.56
N GLY A 897 20.00 -27.54 22.57
CA GLY A 897 18.59 -27.31 22.94
C GLY A 897 17.69 -26.80 21.81
N ARG A 898 18.15 -26.89 20.54
CA ARG A 898 17.33 -26.66 19.34
C ARG A 898 16.91 -27.94 18.64
N GLU A 899 15.80 -27.85 17.92
CA GLU A 899 15.40 -28.83 16.92
C GLU A 899 15.77 -28.35 15.50
N ALA A 900 16.11 -29.28 14.61
CA ALA A 900 16.34 -28.94 13.21
C ALA A 900 15.02 -28.58 12.52
N ILE A 901 15.01 -27.49 11.75
CA ILE A 901 13.82 -27.12 10.97
C ILE A 901 13.57 -28.19 9.89
N ASN A 902 12.33 -28.63 9.76
CA ASN A 902 11.88 -29.63 8.80
C ASN A 902 10.43 -29.36 8.34
N ASP A 903 9.92 -30.22 7.46
CA ASP A 903 8.58 -30.09 6.84
C ASP A 903 7.42 -30.01 7.86
N THR A 904 7.62 -30.56 9.06
CA THR A 904 6.61 -30.64 10.14
C THR A 904 6.85 -29.66 11.28
N THR A 905 7.94 -28.91 11.26
CA THR A 905 8.24 -27.87 12.27
C THR A 905 7.10 -26.86 12.32
N ASP A 906 6.67 -26.51 13.53
CA ASP A 906 5.62 -25.52 13.70
C ASP A 906 6.05 -24.16 13.15
N TYR A 907 5.14 -23.47 12.49
CA TYR A 907 5.39 -22.20 11.82
C TYR A 907 5.87 -21.09 12.79
N ASP A 908 5.46 -21.19 14.07
CA ASP A 908 5.81 -20.26 15.14
C ASP A 908 6.94 -20.79 16.06
N SER A 909 7.69 -21.82 15.63
CA SER A 909 8.78 -22.37 16.45
C SER A 909 9.87 -21.33 16.74
N ILE A 910 10.57 -21.51 17.85
CA ILE A 910 11.65 -20.60 18.27
C ILE A 910 12.76 -20.54 17.21
N GLU A 911 13.00 -21.64 16.49
CA GLU A 911 13.98 -21.70 15.40
C GLU A 911 13.54 -20.87 14.19
N TRP A 912 12.25 -20.91 13.81
CA TRP A 912 11.74 -20.04 12.76
C TRP A 912 11.73 -18.58 13.16
N GLN A 913 11.49 -18.26 14.43
CA GLN A 913 11.61 -16.89 14.95
C GLN A 913 13.05 -16.38 14.84
N ALA A 914 14.03 -17.19 15.25
CA ALA A 914 15.45 -16.86 15.15
C ALA A 914 15.93 -16.70 13.70
N ALA A 915 15.53 -17.62 12.81
CA ALA A 915 15.83 -17.54 11.38
C ALA A 915 15.20 -16.31 10.72
N THR A 916 13.93 -16.01 11.05
CA THR A 916 13.22 -14.83 10.56
C THR A 916 13.93 -13.56 11.01
N LYS A 917 14.33 -13.47 12.28
CA LYS A 917 15.06 -12.33 12.82
C LYS A 917 16.39 -12.11 12.09
N LEU A 918 17.20 -13.15 11.89
CA LEU A 918 18.45 -13.05 11.13
C LEU A 918 18.24 -12.53 9.71
N ILE A 919 17.25 -13.08 8.99
CA ILE A 919 16.93 -12.65 7.63
C ILE A 919 16.48 -11.18 7.62
N MET A 920 15.61 -10.79 8.55
CA MET A 920 15.06 -9.44 8.65
C MET A 920 16.07 -8.41 9.16
N ASP A 921 17.12 -8.83 9.88
CA ASP A 921 18.22 -7.96 10.25
C ASP A 921 19.19 -7.74 9.04
N ILE A 922 19.30 -8.70 8.12
CA ILE A 922 20.13 -8.57 6.90
C ILE A 922 19.39 -7.83 5.77
N TYR A 923 18.10 -8.09 5.58
CA TYR A 923 17.31 -7.60 4.45
C TYR A 923 17.36 -6.05 4.25
N PRO A 924 17.32 -5.21 5.31
CA PRO A 924 17.46 -3.76 5.18
C PRO A 924 18.78 -3.33 4.53
N LEU A 925 19.88 -4.06 4.74
CA LEU A 925 21.21 -3.72 4.21
C LEU A 925 21.26 -3.79 2.68
N ILE A 926 20.48 -4.70 2.07
CA ILE A 926 20.51 -4.95 0.63
C ILE A 926 19.33 -4.33 -0.13
N LYS A 927 18.25 -3.97 0.59
CA LYS A 927 17.02 -3.41 0.02
C LYS A 927 17.26 -2.21 -0.92
N PRO A 928 18.20 -1.28 -0.64
CA PRO A 928 18.47 -0.17 -1.55
C PRO A 928 19.06 -0.63 -2.88
N GLY A 929 19.91 -1.66 -2.88
CA GLY A 929 20.50 -2.25 -4.08
C GLY A 929 19.46 -3.01 -4.91
N ILE A 930 18.50 -3.67 -4.25
CA ILE A 930 17.34 -4.27 -4.93
C ILE A 930 16.48 -3.20 -5.60
N CYS A 931 16.19 -2.09 -4.92
CA CYS A 931 15.42 -1.00 -5.52
C CYS A 931 16.12 -0.39 -6.74
N ASP A 932 17.46 -0.27 -6.71
CA ASP A 932 18.24 0.24 -7.86
C ASP A 932 18.12 -0.66 -9.09
N SER A 933 18.13 -1.98 -8.89
CA SER A 933 18.13 -2.93 -10.01
C SER A 933 16.81 -2.94 -10.80
N ILE A 934 15.74 -2.40 -10.24
CA ILE A 934 14.43 -2.23 -10.88
C ILE A 934 14.41 -1.04 -11.85
N LEU A 935 15.30 -0.06 -11.66
CA LEU A 935 15.39 1.10 -12.54
C LEU A 935 16.06 0.73 -13.88
N ASP A 936 15.53 1.26 -14.99
CA ASP A 936 16.20 1.15 -16.29
C ASP A 936 17.27 2.24 -16.49
N GLU A 937 17.88 2.24 -17.69
CA GLU A 937 18.90 3.22 -18.08
C GLU A 937 18.40 4.68 -18.07
N HIS A 938 17.09 4.89 -18.11
CA HIS A 938 16.43 6.20 -18.12
C HIS A 938 15.75 6.54 -16.77
N ASN A 939 15.99 5.73 -15.74
CA ASN A 939 15.35 5.80 -14.41
C ASN A 939 13.82 5.62 -14.47
N ASN A 940 13.30 4.77 -15.35
CA ASN A 940 11.92 4.28 -15.25
C ASN A 940 11.86 3.05 -14.34
N ILE A 941 10.74 2.85 -13.65
CA ILE A 941 10.51 1.70 -12.79
C ILE A 941 9.92 0.58 -13.65
N VAL A 942 10.75 -0.36 -14.12
CA VAL A 942 10.32 -1.37 -15.11
C VAL A 942 10.90 -2.78 -14.93
N ASN A 943 12.06 -2.93 -14.29
CA ASN A 943 12.82 -4.19 -14.25
C ASN A 943 12.51 -5.04 -13.00
N PHE A 944 11.24 -5.37 -12.77
CA PHE A 944 10.86 -6.26 -11.67
C PHE A 944 11.45 -7.67 -11.86
N SER A 945 12.03 -8.22 -10.79
CA SER A 945 12.63 -9.55 -10.73
C SER A 945 11.60 -10.66 -10.44
N THR A 946 10.49 -10.30 -9.80
CA THR A 946 9.38 -11.19 -9.50
C THR A 946 8.02 -10.50 -9.64
N ASP A 947 6.99 -11.31 -9.92
CA ASP A 947 5.60 -10.87 -10.04
C ASP A 947 4.99 -10.41 -8.71
N MET A 948 5.72 -10.54 -7.60
CA MET A 948 5.28 -10.09 -6.27
C MET A 948 5.75 -8.69 -5.91
N GLU A 949 6.53 -8.04 -6.78
CA GLU A 949 7.03 -6.68 -6.52
C GLU A 949 6.01 -5.60 -6.89
N VAL A 950 5.92 -4.56 -6.06
CA VAL A 950 5.03 -3.41 -6.25
C VAL A 950 5.75 -2.11 -5.90
N PRO A 951 5.76 -1.10 -6.79
CA PRO A 951 6.38 0.18 -6.48
C PRO A 951 5.44 1.14 -5.75
N VAL A 952 6.00 1.88 -4.80
CA VAL A 952 5.37 3.04 -4.15
C VAL A 952 6.27 4.24 -4.38
N VAL A 953 5.69 5.32 -4.88
CA VAL A 953 6.43 6.50 -5.33
C VAL A 953 6.03 7.71 -4.49
N TYR A 954 7.01 8.39 -3.92
CA TYR A 954 6.84 9.62 -3.15
C TYR A 954 7.13 10.82 -4.05
N ASN A 955 6.19 11.78 -4.09
CA ASN A 955 6.38 13.01 -4.85
C ASN A 955 7.11 14.05 -3.97
N LYS A 956 8.38 14.30 -4.30
CA LYS A 956 9.28 15.27 -3.64
C LYS A 956 9.79 16.33 -4.64
N ILE A 957 8.93 16.73 -5.57
CA ILE A 957 9.26 17.73 -6.59
C ILE A 957 9.28 19.12 -5.98
N ASN A 958 10.30 19.91 -6.31
CA ASN A 958 10.35 21.33 -5.97
C ASN A 958 9.63 22.15 -7.05
N VAL A 959 8.84 23.15 -6.66
CA VAL A 959 8.20 24.08 -7.59
C VAL A 959 8.87 25.44 -7.48
N LYS A 960 9.30 26.00 -8.62
CA LYS A 960 9.96 27.31 -8.71
C LYS A 960 9.34 28.15 -9.81
N TYR A 961 9.45 29.47 -9.69
CA TYR A 961 9.13 30.34 -10.82
C TYR A 961 10.20 30.23 -11.90
N LYS A 962 9.79 30.26 -13.17
CA LYS A 962 10.73 30.43 -14.27
C LYS A 962 11.20 31.88 -14.29
N ALA A 963 12.49 32.11 -14.07
CA ALA A 963 13.07 33.43 -14.34
C ALA A 963 13.00 33.70 -15.84
N ASN A 964 12.59 34.91 -16.23
CA ASN A 964 12.44 35.34 -17.63
C ASN A 964 13.73 35.21 -18.43
#